data_AF-A0A7W1PFY9-F1
#
_entry.id   AF-A0A7W1PFY9-F1
#
_cell.length_a   1.000
_cell.length_b   1.000
_cell.length_c   1.000
_cell.angle_alpha   90.00
_cell.angle_beta   90.00
_cell.angle_gamma   90.00
#
_symmetry.space_group_name_H-M   'P 1'
#
loop_
_entity.id
_entity.type
_entity.pdbx_description
1 polymer ?
#
loop_
_entity_poly.entity_id
_entity_poly.type
_entity_poly.pdbx_seq_one_letter_code
_entity_poly.pdbx_strand_id
1 'polypeptide(L)'
;MRAAHVARHAGVAAVLVVAVRVAVARVAAALVAGVLLVAAASPGMAQDIEARAAMMGRTLPQAYYDRIARDPRAFEFPSAVTQRARLLATFNMAYTGTIRMLVIPALFADSEQPRASVAAPELQRLLFDGPPSRTVSGFYSEVSGGRLVLDGHVANWVPTALTISEVTGTSMGLGGNARVGEWLKQAVAAADPAIDFRQYDNNGPDGIPDSGDDDGQVDVAAFLFHEMEASCGGPGIWPHRAGIAGWGNGPAVTSDTGFNGQPIIINGYMVQGATECGTTSPMQPNVIAHEFGHVLGLPDYYDMSGGILREQRVWVVGCWELMSAGSWGCGSGPKGTTLTPPHMGPYPKALLGWVTPTIVPAETRDREFVLRPVRTSGDVLRVPLSASQYLLLEYRDRGGFDAVLPAAGVLAYRVEPARNWLPCPTCARTWGYSLIEADANAGLTRTEFAGGNRGEAGDVFRTGAITGATTPSLTLHGGGPTTVSIHSIVIDAAAGVARVRLTNAAAPLIATASTISTPQLVPSTAEVRATGGTEPYTWTVQGALPAGLTLVSRRDRAVFEGSPRASGAFPLTLGLRDARGVTTSQAVTLTVTPAPVISASAIVRALRGGGGLTAAEASYLDAQGNNNGRLDVGDARLYLLRTRTP
;
A
#
# COMPACT_ATOMS: atom_id res chain seq x y z
N MET A 1 22.50 50.76 -41.68
CA MET A 1 22.75 49.78 -40.60
C MET A 1 21.70 49.74 -39.48
N ARG A 2 20.73 50.68 -39.35
CA ARG A 2 19.69 50.62 -38.30
C ARG A 2 18.45 49.75 -38.61
N ALA A 3 18.18 49.42 -39.87
CA ALA A 3 17.02 48.60 -40.24
C ALA A 3 17.22 47.08 -40.03
N ALA A 4 18.46 46.59 -40.08
CA ALA A 4 18.76 45.16 -39.93
C ALA A 4 18.75 44.67 -38.47
N HIS A 5 18.90 45.58 -37.50
CA HIS A 5 18.94 45.23 -36.07
C HIS A 5 17.54 45.09 -35.46
N VAL A 6 16.54 45.81 -35.98
CA VAL A 6 15.15 45.76 -35.50
C VAL A 6 14.44 44.49 -36.00
N ALA A 7 14.73 44.04 -37.22
CA ALA A 7 14.16 42.81 -37.78
C ALA A 7 14.62 41.52 -37.04
N ARG A 8 15.86 41.49 -36.52
CA ARG A 8 16.37 40.35 -35.75
C ARG A 8 15.75 40.24 -34.35
N HIS A 9 15.38 41.36 -33.71
CA HIS A 9 14.71 41.31 -32.39
C HIS A 9 13.21 40.99 -32.50
N ALA A 10 12.54 41.46 -33.55
CA ALA A 10 11.14 41.10 -33.82
C ALA A 10 10.97 39.60 -34.14
N GLY A 11 11.91 39.00 -34.87
CA GLY A 11 11.89 37.56 -35.18
C GLY A 11 12.09 36.66 -33.95
N VAL A 12 12.97 37.05 -33.02
CA VAL A 12 13.22 36.28 -31.78
C VAL A 12 12.05 36.40 -30.80
N ALA A 13 11.43 37.58 -30.68
CA ALA A 13 10.23 37.78 -29.85
C ALA A 13 9.02 36.99 -30.38
N ALA A 14 8.83 36.94 -31.70
CA ALA A 14 7.76 36.15 -32.31
C ALA A 14 7.95 34.64 -32.10
N VAL A 15 9.18 34.14 -32.22
CA VAL A 15 9.51 32.72 -31.95
C VAL A 15 9.31 32.36 -30.48
N LEU A 16 9.65 33.26 -29.56
CA LEU A 16 9.43 33.05 -28.12
C LEU A 16 7.93 33.04 -27.77
N VAL A 17 7.13 33.93 -28.36
CA VAL A 17 5.67 33.97 -28.15
C VAL A 17 4.98 32.74 -28.73
N VAL A 18 5.42 32.24 -29.89
CA VAL A 18 4.91 30.97 -30.44
C VAL A 18 5.35 29.77 -29.61
N ALA A 19 6.60 29.73 -29.13
CA ALA A 19 7.07 28.66 -28.25
C ALA A 19 6.31 28.63 -26.91
N VAL A 20 6.03 29.80 -26.32
CA VAL A 20 5.22 29.93 -25.10
C VAL A 20 3.76 29.55 -25.37
N ARG A 21 3.15 29.96 -26.49
CA ARG A 21 1.78 29.55 -26.84
C ARG A 21 1.67 28.05 -27.13
N VAL A 22 2.68 27.44 -27.74
CA VAL A 22 2.73 25.98 -27.98
C VAL A 22 2.98 25.22 -26.68
N ALA A 23 3.80 25.75 -25.76
CA ALA A 23 3.98 25.19 -24.43
C ALA A 23 2.70 25.28 -23.59
N VAL A 24 2.02 26.44 -23.60
CA VAL A 24 0.73 26.66 -22.91
C VAL A 24 -0.37 25.78 -23.54
N ALA A 25 -0.39 25.59 -24.86
CA ALA A 25 -1.34 24.70 -25.52
C ALA A 25 -1.04 23.21 -25.26
N ARG A 26 0.23 22.81 -25.10
CA ARG A 26 0.61 21.44 -24.69
C ARG A 26 0.30 21.17 -23.22
N VAL A 27 0.45 22.17 -22.35
CA VAL A 27 0.01 22.10 -20.95
C VAL A 27 -1.52 22.07 -20.87
N ALA A 28 -2.22 22.85 -21.69
CA ALA A 28 -3.68 22.84 -21.78
C ALA A 28 -4.23 21.52 -22.37
N ALA A 29 -3.57 20.92 -23.36
CA ALA A 29 -3.96 19.62 -23.91
C ALA A 29 -3.64 18.45 -22.95
N ALA A 30 -2.54 18.53 -22.19
CA ALA A 30 -2.25 17.62 -21.09
C ALA A 30 -3.24 17.79 -19.92
N LEU A 31 -3.72 19.02 -19.68
CA LEU A 31 -4.82 19.31 -18.76
C LEU A 31 -6.13 18.72 -19.28
N VAL A 32 -6.51 18.83 -20.55
CA VAL A 32 -7.78 18.25 -21.05
C VAL A 32 -7.78 16.70 -21.02
N ALA A 33 -6.62 16.05 -21.18
CA ALA A 33 -6.50 14.60 -21.00
C ALA A 33 -6.37 14.16 -19.52
N GLY A 34 -5.90 15.04 -18.62
CA GLY A 34 -5.75 14.79 -17.19
C GLY A 34 -6.91 15.26 -16.31
N VAL A 35 -7.78 16.16 -16.80
CA VAL A 35 -8.85 16.82 -16.03
C VAL A 35 -10.16 16.01 -16.01
N LEU A 36 -10.28 14.93 -16.78
CA LEU A 36 -11.49 14.10 -16.83
C LEU A 36 -11.56 12.98 -15.76
N LEU A 37 -10.69 12.99 -14.73
CA LEU A 37 -10.58 11.82 -13.83
C LEU A 37 -10.55 12.07 -12.31
N VAL A 38 -10.83 13.27 -11.79
CA VAL A 38 -10.83 13.48 -10.31
C VAL A 38 -12.06 14.24 -9.78
N ALA A 39 -13.07 14.51 -10.60
CA ALA A 39 -14.35 15.05 -10.13
C ALA A 39 -15.37 13.94 -9.79
N ALA A 40 -14.96 12.98 -8.97
CA ALA A 40 -15.92 12.16 -8.22
C ALA A 40 -15.66 12.42 -6.74
N ALA A 41 -16.34 13.43 -6.20
CA ALA A 41 -16.58 13.49 -4.76
C ALA A 41 -17.43 12.26 -4.40
N SER A 42 -16.78 11.14 -4.10
CA SER A 42 -17.45 9.99 -3.49
C SER A 42 -17.72 10.33 -2.02
N PRO A 43 -18.98 10.24 -1.54
CA PRO A 43 -19.34 10.61 -0.18
C PRO A 43 -18.79 9.57 0.80
N GLY A 44 -17.92 10.02 1.73
CA GLY A 44 -17.37 9.21 2.81
C GLY A 44 -17.98 9.64 4.13
N MET A 45 -19.24 9.26 4.33
CA MET A 45 -20.12 9.66 5.41
C MET A 45 -19.75 8.94 6.73
N ALA A 46 -19.30 9.62 7.79
CA ALA A 46 -19.48 9.17 9.19
C ALA A 46 -19.05 7.74 9.61
N GLN A 47 -18.10 7.14 8.91
CA GLN A 47 -17.92 5.68 8.82
C GLN A 47 -17.10 5.04 9.97
N ASP A 48 -16.32 5.83 10.70
CA ASP A 48 -15.57 5.46 11.90
C ASP A 48 -16.51 5.12 13.08
N ILE A 49 -17.61 5.87 13.21
CA ILE A 49 -18.62 5.70 14.26
C ILE A 49 -19.23 4.31 14.19
N GLU A 50 -19.73 3.94 13.00
CA GLU A 50 -20.37 2.66 12.78
C GLU A 50 -19.34 1.52 12.90
N ALA A 51 -18.14 1.67 12.31
CA ALA A 51 -17.07 0.69 12.41
C ALA A 51 -16.68 0.38 13.86
N ARG A 52 -16.58 1.41 14.69
CA ARG A 52 -16.29 1.27 16.11
C ARG A 52 -17.44 0.60 16.87
N ALA A 53 -18.70 0.85 16.49
CA ALA A 53 -19.87 0.29 17.16
C ALA A 53 -19.92 -1.22 17.00
N ALA A 54 -19.79 -1.64 15.76
CA ALA A 54 -19.64 -3.00 15.33
C ALA A 54 -18.59 -3.78 16.08
N MET A 55 -17.36 -3.25 16.14
CA MET A 55 -16.24 -3.94 16.76
C MET A 55 -16.47 -4.17 18.24
N MET A 56 -17.06 -3.19 18.90
CA MET A 56 -17.32 -3.23 20.33
C MET A 56 -18.62 -3.97 20.67
N GLY A 57 -19.33 -4.52 19.66
CA GLY A 57 -20.61 -5.20 19.86
C GLY A 57 -21.70 -4.27 20.39
N ARG A 58 -21.70 -3.02 19.92
CA ARG A 58 -22.58 -1.93 20.39
C ARG A 58 -23.56 -1.54 19.29
N THR A 59 -24.80 -1.24 19.68
CA THR A 59 -25.82 -0.70 18.79
C THR A 59 -25.78 0.83 18.82
N LEU A 60 -25.74 1.45 17.64
CA LEU A 60 -25.86 2.90 17.52
C LEU A 60 -27.29 3.39 17.79
N PRO A 61 -27.47 4.61 18.32
CA PRO A 61 -28.79 5.16 18.59
C PRO A 61 -29.47 5.59 17.27
N GLN A 62 -30.80 5.52 17.21
CA GLN A 62 -31.57 5.94 16.01
C GLN A 62 -31.24 7.38 15.57
N ALA A 63 -30.99 8.27 16.53
CA ALA A 63 -30.66 9.66 16.28
C ALA A 63 -29.39 9.86 15.43
N TYR A 64 -28.46 8.91 15.46
CA TYR A 64 -27.30 8.90 14.57
C TYR A 64 -27.75 8.76 13.10
N TYR A 65 -28.55 7.73 12.80
CA TYR A 65 -29.06 7.50 11.44
C TYR A 65 -29.96 8.64 10.96
N ASP A 66 -30.77 9.20 11.85
CA ASP A 66 -31.61 10.35 11.52
C ASP A 66 -30.77 11.57 11.13
N ARG A 67 -29.57 11.72 11.72
CA ARG A 67 -28.64 12.79 11.38
C ARG A 67 -27.99 12.56 10.02
N ILE A 68 -27.51 11.34 9.74
CA ILE A 68 -26.98 10.96 8.42
C ILE A 68 -28.02 11.13 7.31
N ALA A 69 -29.27 10.76 7.58
CA ALA A 69 -30.35 10.89 6.62
C ALA A 69 -30.66 12.36 6.27
N ARG A 70 -30.47 13.28 7.22
CA ARG A 70 -30.63 14.74 6.99
C ARG A 70 -29.42 15.35 6.31
N ASP A 71 -28.23 14.97 6.75
CA ASP A 71 -26.96 15.43 6.21
C ASP A 71 -26.01 14.24 6.08
N PRO A 72 -25.87 13.70 4.86
CA PRO A 72 -24.86 12.71 4.49
C PRO A 72 -23.45 13.03 5.00
N ARG A 73 -23.09 14.31 5.16
CA ARG A 73 -21.76 14.76 5.59
C ARG A 73 -21.67 15.14 7.06
N ALA A 74 -22.68 14.79 7.86
CA ALA A 74 -22.81 15.24 9.24
C ALA A 74 -21.61 14.92 10.16
N PHE A 75 -20.80 13.93 9.79
CA PHE A 75 -19.58 13.53 10.50
C PHE A 75 -18.37 13.47 9.56
N GLU A 76 -18.32 14.39 8.60
CA GLU A 76 -17.07 14.71 7.89
C GLU A 76 -16.33 15.83 8.64
N PHE A 77 -15.00 15.88 8.51
CA PHE A 77 -14.20 16.96 9.08
C PHE A 77 -14.14 18.13 8.08
N PRO A 78 -14.86 19.26 8.30
CA PRO A 78 -14.75 20.42 7.43
C PRO A 78 -13.40 21.10 7.66
N SER A 79 -12.50 21.04 6.66
CA SER A 79 -11.20 21.70 6.71
C SER A 79 -10.73 22.15 5.34
N ALA A 80 -10.10 23.33 5.29
CA ALA A 80 -9.37 23.80 4.12
C ALA A 80 -8.16 22.91 3.80
N VAL A 81 -7.59 22.22 4.80
CA VAL A 81 -6.52 21.22 4.61
C VAL A 81 -6.96 20.12 3.63
N THR A 82 -8.18 19.58 3.81
CA THR A 82 -8.77 18.59 2.89
C THR A 82 -8.89 19.13 1.47
N GLN A 83 -9.29 20.40 1.33
CA GLN A 83 -9.45 21.03 0.01
C GLN A 83 -8.09 21.24 -0.67
N ARG A 84 -7.09 21.71 0.08
CA ARG A 84 -5.70 21.83 -0.39
C ARG A 84 -5.13 20.48 -0.82
N ALA A 85 -5.35 19.42 -0.06
CA ALA A 85 -4.90 18.08 -0.44
C ALA A 85 -5.52 17.61 -1.78
N ARG A 86 -6.83 17.80 -1.96
CA ARG A 86 -7.52 17.49 -3.23
C ARG A 86 -7.00 18.33 -4.41
N LEU A 87 -6.73 19.61 -4.17
CA LEU A 87 -6.17 20.51 -5.18
C LEU A 87 -4.77 20.07 -5.61
N LEU A 88 -3.89 19.80 -4.65
CA LEU A 88 -2.52 19.35 -4.91
C LEU A 88 -2.51 18.01 -5.67
N ALA A 89 -3.38 17.07 -5.30
CA ALA A 89 -3.55 15.81 -6.02
C ALA A 89 -3.95 16.03 -7.49
N THR A 90 -4.81 17.01 -7.78
CA THR A 90 -5.22 17.37 -9.14
C THR A 90 -4.05 17.85 -10.01
N PHE A 91 -3.07 18.51 -9.38
CA PHE A 91 -1.85 18.99 -10.05
C PHE A 91 -0.64 18.05 -9.86
N ASN A 92 -0.84 16.87 -9.29
CA ASN A 92 0.23 15.91 -8.99
C ASN A 92 1.38 16.55 -8.18
N MET A 93 1.02 17.40 -7.23
CA MET A 93 1.93 18.06 -6.30
C MET A 93 1.91 17.36 -4.94
N ALA A 94 3.06 17.38 -4.26
CA ALA A 94 3.16 16.84 -2.91
C ALA A 94 2.48 17.76 -1.90
N TYR A 95 1.77 17.15 -0.94
CA TYR A 95 1.40 17.84 0.28
C TYR A 95 2.65 18.02 1.15
N THR A 96 3.03 19.28 1.38
CA THR A 96 4.25 19.65 2.12
C THR A 96 3.96 20.79 3.09
N GLY A 97 4.89 21.00 4.03
CA GLY A 97 4.85 22.11 4.98
C GLY A 97 4.55 21.64 6.40
N THR A 98 4.20 22.60 7.25
CA THR A 98 3.79 22.35 8.63
C THR A 98 2.28 22.46 8.74
N ILE A 99 1.62 21.50 9.37
CA ILE A 99 0.24 21.66 9.86
C ILE A 99 0.30 21.74 11.36
N ARG A 100 -0.39 22.73 11.93
CA ARG A 100 -0.51 22.86 13.38
C ARG A 100 -1.80 22.23 13.88
N MET A 101 -1.69 21.39 14.89
CA MET A 101 -2.81 20.69 15.51
C MET A 101 -2.97 21.13 16.95
N LEU A 102 -4.17 21.58 17.30
CA LEU A 102 -4.54 21.89 18.68
C LEU A 102 -5.36 20.74 19.27
N VAL A 103 -4.94 20.27 20.44
CA VAL A 103 -5.69 19.33 21.27
C VAL A 103 -6.22 20.06 22.50
N ILE A 104 -7.54 20.06 22.70
CA ILE A 104 -8.23 20.68 23.83
C ILE A 104 -8.86 19.59 24.71
N PRO A 105 -8.20 19.18 25.80
CA PRO A 105 -8.83 18.33 26.80
C PRO A 105 -9.88 19.10 27.59
N ALA A 106 -11.08 18.57 27.70
CA ALA A 106 -12.21 19.22 28.35
C ALA A 106 -12.92 18.28 29.32
N LEU A 107 -13.35 18.84 30.44
CA LEU A 107 -14.10 18.15 31.49
C LEU A 107 -15.60 18.44 31.35
N PHE A 108 -16.43 17.46 31.68
CA PHE A 108 -17.82 17.70 32.02
C PHE A 108 -17.92 18.32 33.42
N ALA A 109 -19.06 18.94 33.74
CA ALA A 109 -19.30 19.57 35.05
C ALA A 109 -19.20 18.57 36.22
N ASP A 110 -19.50 17.30 35.96
CA ASP A 110 -19.47 16.19 36.90
C ASP A 110 -18.28 15.24 36.68
N SER A 111 -17.29 15.65 35.88
CA SER A 111 -16.06 14.88 35.69
C SER A 111 -15.22 14.79 36.96
N GLU A 112 -14.60 13.63 37.16
CA GLU A 112 -13.48 13.51 38.09
C GLU A 112 -12.26 14.30 37.58
N GLN A 113 -11.35 14.63 38.50
CA GLN A 113 -10.09 15.25 38.12
C GLN A 113 -9.27 14.32 37.21
N PRO A 114 -8.66 14.83 36.12
CA PRO A 114 -7.82 14.04 35.25
C PRO A 114 -6.72 13.33 36.02
N ARG A 115 -6.54 12.05 35.71
CA ARG A 115 -5.43 11.26 36.24
C ARG A 115 -4.11 11.79 35.70
N ALA A 116 -3.04 11.62 36.47
CA ALA A 116 -1.69 11.98 36.04
C ALA A 116 -1.27 11.35 34.70
N SER A 117 -1.77 10.14 34.41
CA SER A 117 -1.50 9.44 33.14
C SER A 117 -2.09 10.12 31.90
N VAL A 118 -3.04 11.04 32.07
CA VAL A 118 -3.66 11.83 30.99
C VAL A 118 -3.59 13.34 31.27
N ALA A 119 -2.65 13.77 32.12
CA ALA A 119 -2.37 15.19 32.31
C ALA A 119 -1.86 15.80 31.00
N ALA A 120 -2.11 17.09 30.76
CA ALA A 120 -1.75 17.75 29.50
C ALA A 120 -0.26 17.57 29.11
N PRO A 121 0.73 17.71 30.02
CA PRO A 121 2.13 17.45 29.66
C PRO A 121 2.41 16.00 29.25
N GLU A 122 1.70 15.04 29.84
CA GLU A 122 1.86 13.62 29.50
C GLU A 122 1.23 13.32 28.13
N LEU A 123 0.05 13.89 27.84
CA LEU A 123 -0.57 13.80 26.52
C LEU A 123 0.30 14.46 25.44
N GLN A 124 0.86 15.65 25.70
CA GLN A 124 1.82 16.32 24.81
C GLN A 124 3.01 15.41 24.51
N ARG A 125 3.61 14.83 25.55
CA ARG A 125 4.74 13.89 25.43
C ARG A 125 4.37 12.62 24.66
N LEU A 126 3.18 12.07 24.85
CA LEU A 126 2.76 10.84 24.18
C LEU A 126 2.42 11.06 22.71
N LEU A 127 1.76 12.18 22.39
CA LEU A 127 1.24 12.44 21.05
C LEU A 127 2.27 13.11 20.14
N PHE A 128 3.13 14.00 20.67
CA PHE A 128 3.94 14.90 19.85
C PHE A 128 5.43 14.93 20.23
N ASP A 129 5.78 15.03 21.52
CA ASP A 129 7.17 15.33 21.95
C ASP A 129 8.00 14.09 22.33
N GLY A 130 7.38 12.92 22.40
CA GLY A 130 8.04 11.66 22.74
C GLY A 130 9.01 11.15 21.66
N PRO A 131 9.52 9.92 21.81
CA PRO A 131 10.37 9.31 20.79
C PRO A 131 9.68 9.37 19.41
N PRO A 132 10.33 9.89 18.36
CA PRO A 132 9.68 10.09 17.05
C PRO A 132 9.05 8.82 16.47
N SER A 133 9.58 7.63 16.77
CA SER A 133 8.98 6.36 16.34
C SER A 133 7.69 5.97 17.09
N ARG A 134 7.14 6.84 17.94
CA ARG A 134 5.99 6.59 18.80
C ARG A 134 5.02 7.78 18.90
N THR A 135 5.25 8.86 18.18
CA THR A 135 4.40 10.06 18.20
C THR A 135 3.64 10.19 16.88
N VAL A 136 2.54 10.94 16.90
CA VAL A 136 1.79 11.28 15.68
C VAL A 136 2.63 12.18 14.78
N SER A 137 3.39 13.12 15.36
CA SER A 137 4.33 13.98 14.61
C SER A 137 5.40 13.15 13.92
N GLY A 138 6.02 12.22 14.62
CA GLY A 138 7.04 11.36 14.03
C GLY A 138 6.47 10.37 13.01
N PHE A 139 5.22 9.91 13.19
CA PHE A 139 4.52 9.12 12.18
C PHE A 139 4.38 9.89 10.87
N TYR A 140 3.82 11.11 10.91
CA TYR A 140 3.63 11.92 9.71
C TYR A 140 4.93 12.38 9.07
N SER A 141 5.97 12.60 9.87
CA SER A 141 7.32 12.84 9.36
C SER A 141 7.88 11.61 8.62
N GLU A 142 7.70 10.38 9.15
CA GLU A 142 8.21 9.16 8.51
C GLU A 142 7.41 8.83 7.23
N VAL A 143 6.07 8.78 7.30
CA VAL A 143 5.21 8.37 6.17
C VAL A 143 5.25 9.33 4.98
N SER A 144 5.51 10.61 5.22
CA SER A 144 5.67 11.63 4.17
C SER A 144 7.09 11.74 3.63
N GLY A 145 8.06 11.04 4.23
CA GLY A 145 9.48 11.20 3.93
C GLY A 145 10.02 12.59 4.30
N GLY A 146 9.53 13.17 5.39
CA GLY A 146 9.90 14.49 5.90
C GLY A 146 9.27 15.67 5.17
N ARG A 147 8.27 15.43 4.30
CA ARG A 147 7.59 16.47 3.52
C ARG A 147 6.54 17.22 4.35
N LEU A 148 5.87 16.51 5.24
CA LEU A 148 4.88 17.06 6.17
C LEU A 148 5.44 17.02 7.59
N VAL A 149 5.36 18.14 8.28
CA VAL A 149 5.57 18.26 9.71
C VAL A 149 4.22 18.47 10.38
N LEU A 150 3.86 17.61 11.33
CA LEU A 150 2.69 17.82 12.17
C LEU A 150 3.16 18.37 13.52
N ASP A 151 2.88 19.63 13.77
CA ASP A 151 3.25 20.35 15.00
C ASP A 151 2.03 20.40 15.93
N GLY A 152 2.04 19.58 16.97
CA GLY A 152 0.89 19.38 17.84
C GLY A 152 1.07 20.01 19.21
N HIS A 153 0.02 20.65 19.72
CA HIS A 153 -0.01 21.26 21.04
C HIS A 153 -1.22 20.80 21.84
N VAL A 154 -1.00 20.35 23.08
CA VAL A 154 -2.05 19.96 24.03
C VAL A 154 -2.26 21.07 25.05
N ALA A 155 -3.46 21.65 25.04
CA ALA A 155 -3.89 22.63 26.03
C ALA A 155 -4.07 22.00 27.42
N ASN A 156 -4.10 22.86 28.44
CA ASN A 156 -4.53 22.44 29.77
C ASN A 156 -5.98 21.94 29.75
N TRP A 157 -6.31 21.03 30.67
CA TRP A 157 -7.69 20.59 30.86
C TRP A 157 -8.58 21.78 31.25
N VAL A 158 -9.65 21.98 30.50
CA VAL A 158 -10.61 23.06 30.75
C VAL A 158 -11.93 22.53 31.31
N PRO A 159 -12.50 23.17 32.35
CA PRO A 159 -13.82 22.81 32.85
C PRO A 159 -14.93 23.35 31.93
N THR A 160 -16.04 22.62 31.84
CA THR A 160 -17.27 23.09 31.21
C THR A 160 -18.44 23.01 32.21
N ALA A 161 -19.57 23.63 31.88
CA ALA A 161 -20.74 23.70 32.74
C ALA A 161 -21.77 22.57 32.50
N LEU A 162 -21.57 21.73 31.48
CA LEU A 162 -22.50 20.65 31.14
C LEU A 162 -22.10 19.32 31.76
N THR A 163 -23.05 18.62 32.37
CA THR A 163 -22.84 17.26 32.85
C THR A 163 -22.68 16.29 31.68
N ILE A 164 -22.01 15.16 31.92
CA ILE A 164 -21.84 14.11 30.89
C ILE A 164 -23.18 13.65 30.32
N SER A 165 -24.22 13.59 31.15
CA SER A 165 -25.58 13.18 30.75
C SER A 165 -26.24 14.17 29.79
N GLU A 166 -26.00 15.48 29.98
CA GLU A 166 -26.51 16.52 29.09
C GLU A 166 -25.75 16.54 27.77
N VAL A 167 -24.43 16.33 27.81
CA VAL A 167 -23.60 16.34 26.60
C VAL A 167 -23.90 15.13 25.72
N THR A 168 -23.97 13.94 26.32
CA THR A 168 -24.20 12.70 25.58
C THR A 168 -25.68 12.46 25.25
N GLY A 169 -26.59 12.98 26.05
CA GLY A 169 -28.03 12.77 25.91
C GLY A 169 -28.38 11.28 25.90
N THR A 170 -29.49 10.93 25.24
CA THR A 170 -29.90 9.53 25.05
C THR A 170 -29.21 8.84 23.88
N SER A 171 -28.33 9.58 23.19
CA SER A 171 -27.75 9.19 21.89
C SER A 171 -26.23 9.19 21.91
N MET A 172 -25.62 9.05 23.09
CA MET A 172 -24.16 8.89 23.23
C MET A 172 -23.36 10.00 22.54
N GLY A 173 -23.91 11.21 22.39
CA GLY A 173 -23.25 12.30 21.68
C GLY A 173 -23.29 12.23 20.15
N LEU A 174 -24.18 11.44 19.54
CA LEU A 174 -24.31 11.29 18.08
C LEU A 174 -25.53 12.01 17.47
N GLY A 175 -26.34 12.68 18.28
CA GLY A 175 -27.53 13.40 17.80
C GLY A 175 -28.62 13.50 18.86
N GLY A 176 -29.86 13.71 18.41
CA GLY A 176 -31.02 13.75 19.30
C GLY A 176 -30.94 14.95 20.25
N ASN A 177 -31.06 14.69 21.55
CA ASN A 177 -30.96 15.70 22.60
C ASN A 177 -29.52 15.93 23.12
N ALA A 178 -28.51 15.33 22.48
CA ALA A 178 -27.11 15.51 22.87
C ALA A 178 -26.64 16.95 22.64
N ARG A 179 -25.89 17.50 23.61
CA ARG A 179 -25.37 18.89 23.59
C ARG A 179 -23.87 18.98 23.28
N VAL A 180 -23.35 18.07 22.45
CA VAL A 180 -21.92 18.01 22.06
C VAL A 180 -21.42 19.35 21.50
N GLY A 181 -22.14 19.95 20.56
CA GLY A 181 -21.74 21.24 19.98
C GLY A 181 -21.64 22.39 20.99
N GLU A 182 -22.49 22.38 22.03
CA GLU A 182 -22.42 23.37 23.11
C GLU A 182 -21.25 23.11 24.06
N TRP A 183 -21.01 21.84 24.41
CA TRP A 183 -19.85 21.44 25.21
C TRP A 183 -18.53 21.82 24.54
N LEU A 184 -18.39 21.57 23.23
CA LEU A 184 -17.22 21.97 22.46
C LEU A 184 -17.00 23.48 22.48
N LYS A 185 -18.07 24.29 22.33
CA LYS A 185 -17.98 25.75 22.42
C LYS A 185 -17.57 26.23 23.81
N GLN A 186 -18.07 25.60 24.87
CA GLN A 186 -17.65 25.92 26.23
C GLN A 186 -16.18 25.58 26.46
N ALA A 187 -15.70 24.45 25.92
CA ALA A 187 -14.28 24.08 25.97
C ALA A 187 -13.40 25.11 25.24
N VAL A 188 -13.79 25.54 24.03
CA VAL A 188 -13.07 26.59 23.30
C VAL A 188 -13.05 27.89 24.09
N ALA A 189 -14.20 28.36 24.58
CA ALA A 189 -14.30 29.60 25.36
C ALA A 189 -13.49 29.56 26.67
N ALA A 190 -13.38 28.40 27.29
CA ALA A 190 -12.56 28.22 28.50
C ALA A 190 -11.05 28.17 28.20
N ALA A 191 -10.66 27.74 26.99
CA ALA A 191 -9.27 27.69 26.54
C ALA A 191 -8.77 29.03 25.97
N ASP A 192 -9.67 29.83 25.39
CA ASP A 192 -9.43 31.11 24.71
C ASP A 192 -8.54 32.10 25.46
N PRO A 193 -8.69 32.34 26.78
CA PRO A 193 -7.80 33.27 27.49
C PRO A 193 -6.32 32.85 27.53
N ALA A 194 -6.01 31.59 27.24
CA ALA A 194 -4.68 31.02 27.35
C ALA A 194 -4.07 30.59 26.00
N ILE A 195 -4.83 30.65 24.91
CA ILE A 195 -4.43 30.14 23.60
C ILE A 195 -4.64 31.24 22.56
N ASP A 196 -3.59 31.54 21.80
CA ASP A 196 -3.70 32.35 20.59
C ASP A 196 -4.10 31.44 19.41
N PHE A 197 -5.39 31.42 19.05
CA PHE A 197 -5.92 30.54 18.01
C PHE A 197 -5.44 30.87 16.60
N ARG A 198 -4.95 32.10 16.38
CA ARG A 198 -4.31 32.51 15.11
C ARG A 198 -3.12 31.63 14.76
N GLN A 199 -2.47 31.03 15.77
CA GLN A 199 -1.33 30.13 15.56
C GLN A 199 -1.69 28.82 14.85
N TYR A 200 -2.97 28.47 14.72
CA TYR A 200 -3.45 27.19 14.17
C TYR A 200 -4.28 27.33 12.90
N ASP A 201 -4.32 28.53 12.31
CA ASP A 201 -4.87 28.80 10.99
C ASP A 201 -3.69 29.05 10.06
N ASN A 202 -3.17 28.00 9.42
CA ASN A 202 -1.94 28.06 8.63
C ASN A 202 -2.04 27.24 7.32
N ASN A 203 -3.27 27.10 6.82
CA ASN A 203 -3.59 26.31 5.63
C ASN A 203 -3.23 26.99 4.31
N GLY A 204 -2.92 28.29 4.35
CA GLY A 204 -2.46 29.10 3.24
C GLY A 204 -1.24 28.51 2.53
N PRO A 205 -1.07 28.76 1.21
CA PRO A 205 0.13 28.40 0.47
C PRO A 205 1.47 28.79 1.11
N ASP A 206 1.54 29.89 1.87
CA ASP A 206 2.79 30.31 2.51
C ASP A 206 3.12 29.56 3.81
N GLY A 207 2.10 28.92 4.41
CA GLY A 207 2.20 28.13 5.65
C GLY A 207 2.51 28.95 6.90
N ILE A 208 2.39 30.28 6.83
CA ILE A 208 2.57 31.21 7.94
C ILE A 208 1.22 31.32 8.65
N PRO A 209 1.14 31.14 9.98
CA PRO A 209 -0.14 31.25 10.67
C PRO A 209 -0.76 32.65 10.60
N ASP A 210 -2.07 32.71 10.38
CA ASP A 210 -2.93 33.91 10.32
C ASP A 210 -2.40 34.99 9.36
N SER A 211 -2.08 34.54 8.16
CA SER A 211 -1.62 35.30 7.02
C SER A 211 -2.79 35.70 6.09
N GLY A 212 -2.52 36.54 5.09
CA GLY A 212 -3.53 37.01 4.14
C GLY A 212 -4.06 35.94 3.16
N ASP A 213 -3.51 34.73 3.18
CA ASP A 213 -3.95 33.59 2.38
C ASP A 213 -4.67 32.49 3.19
N ASP A 214 -4.84 32.69 4.49
CA ASP A 214 -5.57 31.81 5.42
C ASP A 214 -7.08 32.11 5.46
N ASP A 215 -7.87 31.17 5.99
CA ASP A 215 -9.34 31.21 5.91
C ASP A 215 -10.05 31.66 7.19
N GLY A 216 -9.30 32.02 8.24
CA GLY A 216 -9.82 32.47 9.52
C GLY A 216 -10.28 31.31 10.41
N GLN A 217 -9.86 30.07 10.13
CA GLN A 217 -10.31 28.87 10.85
C GLN A 217 -9.14 28.05 11.37
N VAL A 218 -9.27 27.52 12.59
CA VAL A 218 -8.32 26.52 13.08
C VAL A 218 -8.34 25.29 12.16
N ASP A 219 -7.17 24.94 11.62
CA ASP A 219 -6.98 23.89 10.63
C ASP A 219 -7.37 22.51 11.16
N VAL A 220 -6.90 22.22 12.37
CA VAL A 220 -7.03 20.91 13.03
C VAL A 220 -7.23 21.07 14.54
N ALA A 221 -8.45 20.77 15.00
CA ALA A 221 -8.77 20.68 16.43
C ALA A 221 -9.18 19.26 16.83
N ALA A 222 -8.61 18.74 17.92
CA ALA A 222 -9.07 17.52 18.57
C ALA A 222 -9.48 17.81 20.02
N PHE A 223 -10.58 17.21 20.46
CA PHE A 223 -11.12 17.36 21.80
C PHE A 223 -11.02 16.04 22.54
N LEU A 224 -10.52 16.09 23.77
CA LEU A 224 -10.36 14.92 24.62
C LEU A 224 -11.26 15.02 25.83
N PHE A 225 -11.93 13.93 26.22
CA PHE A 225 -12.66 13.84 27.49
C PHE A 225 -12.07 12.76 28.40
N HIS A 226 -12.32 12.86 29.71
CA HIS A 226 -11.65 12.01 30.71
C HIS A 226 -12.26 10.60 30.81
N GLU A 227 -13.56 10.49 30.64
CA GLU A 227 -14.36 9.31 30.92
C GLU A 227 -14.18 8.23 29.85
N MET A 228 -14.58 7.01 30.21
CA MET A 228 -14.64 5.93 29.25
C MET A 228 -15.68 6.26 28.15
N GLU A 229 -15.27 6.10 26.91
CA GLU A 229 -16.07 6.42 25.73
C GLU A 229 -17.29 5.49 25.59
N ALA A 230 -18.37 5.98 24.99
CA ALA A 230 -19.57 5.17 24.71
C ALA A 230 -19.29 3.94 23.83
N SER A 231 -18.33 4.05 22.89
CA SER A 231 -17.89 2.91 22.09
C SER A 231 -17.34 1.77 22.94
N CYS A 232 -16.71 2.07 24.08
CA CYS A 232 -16.23 1.07 25.03
C CYS A 232 -17.32 0.67 26.05
N GLY A 233 -18.49 1.31 26.01
CA GLY A 233 -19.56 1.14 26.98
C GLY A 233 -19.56 2.07 28.16
N GLY A 234 -18.73 3.11 28.12
CA GLY A 234 -18.72 4.11 29.15
C GLY A 234 -19.82 5.14 28.94
N PRO A 235 -19.92 6.11 29.87
CA PRO A 235 -20.89 7.19 29.80
C PRO A 235 -20.48 8.33 28.87
N GLY A 236 -19.24 8.33 28.37
CA GLY A 236 -18.67 9.42 27.56
C GLY A 236 -19.23 9.52 26.16
N ILE A 237 -18.73 10.50 25.41
CA ILE A 237 -19.13 10.73 24.02
C ILE A 237 -18.71 9.52 23.17
N TRP A 238 -19.52 9.18 22.17
CA TRP A 238 -19.11 8.27 21.12
C TRP A 238 -18.06 8.95 20.24
N PRO A 239 -16.83 8.44 20.10
CA PRO A 239 -15.79 9.14 19.36
C PRO A 239 -16.15 9.32 17.89
N HIS A 240 -15.95 10.53 17.38
CA HIS A 240 -16.28 10.89 16.01
C HIS A 240 -15.55 12.16 15.57
N ARG A 241 -15.65 12.48 14.28
CA ARG A 241 -15.33 13.79 13.71
C ARG A 241 -16.57 14.46 13.13
N ALA A 242 -16.66 15.79 13.17
CA ALA A 242 -17.75 16.54 12.55
C ALA A 242 -17.42 18.03 12.41
N GLY A 243 -18.38 18.81 11.90
CA GLY A 243 -18.42 20.26 12.05
C GLY A 243 -19.19 20.71 13.29
N ILE A 244 -18.63 21.60 14.11
CA ILE A 244 -19.31 22.22 15.27
C ILE A 244 -20.60 22.90 14.81
N ALA A 245 -20.57 23.63 13.69
CA ALA A 245 -21.75 24.29 13.14
C ALA A 245 -22.89 23.31 12.79
N GLY A 246 -22.57 22.06 12.46
CA GLY A 246 -23.55 21.01 12.14
C GLY A 246 -24.41 20.58 13.34
N TRP A 247 -24.02 20.93 14.57
CA TRP A 247 -24.82 20.71 15.79
C TRP A 247 -25.86 21.80 16.04
N GLY A 248 -25.83 22.89 15.27
CA GLY A 248 -26.65 24.09 15.48
C GLY A 248 -25.87 25.23 16.15
N ASN A 249 -26.38 26.44 15.97
CA ASN A 249 -25.85 27.69 16.56
C ASN A 249 -24.43 28.09 16.08
N GLY A 250 -24.01 27.70 14.87
CA GLY A 250 -22.75 28.14 14.25
C GLY A 250 -21.48 27.46 14.78
N PRO A 251 -20.29 27.83 14.28
CA PRO A 251 -19.00 27.33 14.77
C PRO A 251 -18.69 27.86 16.18
N ALA A 252 -17.60 27.39 16.80
CA ALA A 252 -17.04 28.06 17.97
C ALA A 252 -16.29 29.32 17.52
N VAL A 253 -16.45 30.42 18.26
CA VAL A 253 -15.87 31.73 17.94
C VAL A 253 -14.94 32.11 19.07
N THR A 254 -13.74 32.54 18.74
CA THR A 254 -12.69 32.93 19.71
C THR A 254 -12.63 34.44 19.87
N SER A 255 -11.83 34.91 20.82
CA SER A 255 -11.55 36.34 21.01
C SER A 255 -10.42 36.88 20.12
N ASP A 256 -9.68 35.99 19.46
CA ASP A 256 -8.58 36.34 18.58
C ASP A 256 -9.08 36.86 17.23
N THR A 257 -8.70 38.08 16.87
CA THR A 257 -9.03 38.67 15.56
C THR A 257 -8.01 38.25 14.53
N GLY A 258 -8.43 37.48 13.53
CA GLY A 258 -7.59 37.05 12.43
C GLY A 258 -7.26 38.17 11.44
N PHE A 259 -6.42 37.86 10.45
CA PHE A 259 -5.92 38.78 9.44
C PHE A 259 -7.05 39.47 8.66
N ASN A 260 -8.15 38.76 8.42
CA ASN A 260 -9.33 39.26 7.73
C ASN A 260 -10.20 40.24 8.57
N GLY A 261 -9.79 40.51 9.82
CA GLY A 261 -10.51 41.38 10.75
C GLY A 261 -11.74 40.75 11.40
N GLN A 262 -11.99 39.45 11.17
CA GLN A 262 -13.02 38.66 11.85
C GLN A 262 -12.39 37.80 12.94
N PRO A 263 -13.17 37.36 13.94
CA PRO A 263 -12.67 36.42 14.93
C PRO A 263 -12.29 35.08 14.30
N ILE A 264 -11.20 34.46 14.77
CA ILE A 264 -10.84 33.08 14.41
C ILE A 264 -11.94 32.15 14.91
N ILE A 265 -12.34 31.19 14.07
CA ILE A 265 -13.36 30.20 14.41
C ILE A 265 -12.79 28.79 14.45
N ILE A 266 -13.50 27.90 15.14
CA ILE A 266 -13.27 26.45 15.11
C ILE A 266 -14.54 25.80 14.61
N ASN A 267 -14.44 25.09 13.49
CA ASN A 267 -15.57 24.36 12.93
C ASN A 267 -15.26 22.86 12.80
N GLY A 268 -14.14 22.47 12.18
CA GLY A 268 -13.73 21.07 12.12
C GLY A 268 -13.23 20.56 13.47
N TYR A 269 -13.72 19.40 13.91
CA TYR A 269 -13.20 18.76 15.12
C TYR A 269 -13.19 17.23 15.03
N MET A 270 -12.30 16.63 15.82
CA MET A 270 -12.32 15.22 16.23
C MET A 270 -12.58 15.17 17.74
N VAL A 271 -13.35 14.20 18.23
CA VAL A 271 -13.58 14.00 19.67
C VAL A 271 -13.35 12.55 20.06
N GLN A 272 -12.60 12.31 21.14
CA GLN A 272 -12.35 10.97 21.67
C GLN A 272 -11.97 10.99 23.15
N GLY A 273 -11.96 9.82 23.79
CA GLY A 273 -11.55 9.68 25.19
C GLY A 273 -10.03 9.76 25.34
N ALA A 274 -9.56 10.25 26.49
CA ALA A 274 -8.14 10.40 26.80
C ALA A 274 -7.43 9.05 27.08
N THR A 275 -8.17 7.97 27.27
CA THR A 275 -7.66 6.63 27.63
C THR A 275 -8.05 5.54 26.64
N GLU A 276 -7.28 4.46 26.60
CA GLU A 276 -7.64 3.26 25.85
C GLU A 276 -8.87 2.57 26.46
N CYS A 277 -9.74 2.03 25.60
CA CYS A 277 -10.98 1.37 25.99
C CYS A 277 -10.79 0.36 27.13
N GLY A 278 -11.56 0.53 28.22
CA GLY A 278 -11.57 -0.40 29.34
C GLY A 278 -10.29 -0.38 30.20
N THR A 279 -9.41 0.61 30.01
CA THR A 279 -8.17 0.74 30.77
C THR A 279 -8.02 2.12 31.41
N THR A 280 -6.99 2.26 32.23
CA THR A 280 -6.54 3.56 32.78
C THR A 280 -5.34 4.12 32.02
N SER A 281 -4.88 3.40 30.99
CA SER A 281 -3.75 3.78 30.14
C SER A 281 -4.17 4.91 29.21
N PRO A 282 -3.28 5.89 28.95
CA PRO A 282 -3.55 6.94 27.99
C PRO A 282 -3.74 6.36 26.59
N MET A 283 -4.45 7.10 25.74
CA MET A 283 -4.61 6.76 24.33
C MET A 283 -3.27 6.54 23.63
N GLN A 284 -3.28 5.67 22.62
CA GLN A 284 -2.16 5.47 21.73
C GLN A 284 -2.28 6.38 20.48
N PRO A 285 -1.15 6.74 19.84
CA PRO A 285 -1.11 7.69 18.72
C PRO A 285 -1.85 7.21 17.46
N ASN A 286 -2.16 5.91 17.35
CA ASN A 286 -2.74 5.30 16.16
C ASN A 286 -4.12 5.86 15.78
N VAL A 287 -4.98 6.19 16.76
CA VAL A 287 -6.33 6.71 16.45
C VAL A 287 -6.22 8.14 15.94
N ILE A 288 -5.48 9.01 16.64
CA ILE A 288 -5.24 10.38 16.18
C ILE A 288 -4.54 10.37 14.81
N ALA A 289 -3.59 9.47 14.58
CA ALA A 289 -2.95 9.33 13.27
C ALA A 289 -3.96 8.99 12.17
N HIS A 290 -4.88 8.07 12.42
CA HIS A 290 -5.95 7.71 11.49
C HIS A 290 -6.91 8.88 11.24
N GLU A 291 -7.39 9.55 12.28
CA GLU A 291 -8.30 10.70 12.13
C GLU A 291 -7.65 11.87 11.39
N PHE A 292 -6.36 12.11 11.62
CA PHE A 292 -5.62 13.10 10.83
C PHE A 292 -5.51 12.70 9.35
N GLY A 293 -5.54 11.41 9.02
CA GLY A 293 -5.61 10.95 7.63
C GLY A 293 -6.87 11.46 6.91
N HIS A 294 -8.00 11.58 7.62
CA HIS A 294 -9.22 12.17 7.09
C HIS A 294 -9.13 13.69 6.91
N VAL A 295 -8.36 14.38 7.75
CA VAL A 295 -8.03 15.82 7.57
C VAL A 295 -7.24 16.01 6.27
N LEU A 296 -6.39 15.05 5.90
CA LEU A 296 -5.70 15.04 4.60
C LEU A 296 -6.60 14.60 3.43
N GLY A 297 -7.88 14.36 3.68
CA GLY A 297 -8.87 13.99 2.66
C GLY A 297 -8.85 12.51 2.25
N LEU A 298 -8.19 11.64 3.02
CA LEU A 298 -8.20 10.19 2.75
C LEU A 298 -9.49 9.53 3.26
N PRO A 299 -10.08 8.59 2.51
CA PRO A 299 -11.21 7.79 2.98
C PRO A 299 -10.74 6.57 3.78
N ASP A 300 -11.69 5.87 4.38
CA ASP A 300 -11.49 4.53 4.92
C ASP A 300 -11.29 3.49 3.82
N TYR A 301 -10.20 2.73 3.88
CA TYR A 301 -9.80 1.71 2.91
C TYR A 301 -10.22 0.28 3.28
N TYR A 302 -11.19 0.12 4.18
CA TYR A 302 -11.87 -1.14 4.46
C TYR A 302 -13.31 -1.12 3.91
N ASP A 303 -13.89 -2.29 3.62
CA ASP A 303 -15.20 -2.43 3.01
C ASP A 303 -16.31 -2.62 4.05
N MET A 304 -17.20 -1.63 4.04
CA MET A 304 -18.35 -1.49 4.92
C MET A 304 -19.69 -1.62 4.20
N SER A 305 -19.69 -1.94 2.90
CA SER A 305 -20.90 -1.96 2.07
C SER A 305 -21.97 -2.95 2.54
N GLY A 306 -21.54 -4.07 3.15
CA GLY A 306 -22.41 -5.06 3.78
C GLY A 306 -22.78 -4.72 5.22
N GLY A 307 -22.34 -3.57 5.73
CA GLY A 307 -22.32 -3.20 7.13
C GLY A 307 -20.92 -3.31 7.74
N ILE A 308 -20.80 -2.76 8.93
CA ILE A 308 -19.54 -2.61 9.66
C ILE A 308 -19.33 -3.65 10.74
N LEU A 309 -20.34 -4.44 11.08
CA LEU A 309 -20.26 -5.49 12.11
C LEU A 309 -19.17 -6.51 11.78
N ARG A 310 -18.64 -7.21 12.79
CA ARG A 310 -17.57 -8.21 12.58
C ARG A 310 -18.00 -9.31 11.58
N GLU A 311 -19.29 -9.60 11.54
CA GLU A 311 -19.98 -10.52 10.63
C GLU A 311 -20.21 -9.95 9.20
N GLN A 312 -20.02 -8.65 8.99
CA GLN A 312 -20.36 -7.93 7.75
C GLN A 312 -19.15 -7.25 7.07
N ARG A 313 -18.26 -6.68 7.88
CA ARG A 313 -17.10 -5.89 7.44
C ARG A 313 -16.01 -6.76 6.84
N VAL A 314 -15.31 -6.18 5.88
CA VAL A 314 -14.18 -6.78 5.19
C VAL A 314 -13.03 -5.77 5.16
N TRP A 315 -11.78 -6.21 5.36
CA TRP A 315 -10.67 -5.27 5.55
C TRP A 315 -9.99 -4.80 4.26
N VAL A 316 -10.12 -5.56 3.17
CA VAL A 316 -9.69 -5.23 1.79
C VAL A 316 -8.18 -5.06 1.61
N VAL A 317 -7.57 -4.16 2.37
CA VAL A 317 -6.13 -3.89 2.45
C VAL A 317 -5.54 -4.37 3.77
N GLY A 318 -6.31 -4.39 4.86
CA GLY A 318 -5.88 -4.93 6.14
C GLY A 318 -5.00 -4.00 6.95
N CYS A 319 -4.24 -4.57 7.88
CA CYS A 319 -3.39 -3.85 8.82
C CYS A 319 -2.11 -3.30 8.18
N TRP A 320 -1.95 -3.53 6.88
CA TRP A 320 -0.89 -2.99 6.05
C TRP A 320 -1.10 -1.51 5.68
N GLU A 321 -2.26 -0.94 6.04
CA GLU A 321 -2.70 0.40 5.69
C GLU A 321 -3.35 1.08 6.90
N LEU A 322 -2.86 2.28 7.27
CA LEU A 322 -3.38 3.06 8.41
C LEU A 322 -4.88 3.33 8.28
N MET A 323 -5.32 3.71 7.07
CA MET A 323 -6.72 4.02 6.79
C MET A 323 -7.57 2.76 6.62
N SER A 324 -7.01 1.57 6.88
CA SER A 324 -7.72 0.29 6.92
C SER A 324 -7.69 -0.29 8.33
N ALA A 325 -7.30 -1.55 8.51
CA ALA A 325 -7.21 -2.17 9.83
C ALA A 325 -5.98 -1.70 10.64
N GLY A 326 -5.08 -0.91 10.04
CA GLY A 326 -3.78 -0.55 10.63
C GLY A 326 -3.88 0.16 11.96
N SER A 327 -4.88 1.05 12.13
CA SER A 327 -5.16 1.72 13.40
C SER A 327 -5.70 0.78 14.50
N TRP A 328 -5.97 -0.49 14.18
CA TRP A 328 -6.57 -1.50 15.06
C TRP A 328 -5.71 -2.75 15.25
N GLY A 329 -4.57 -2.85 14.55
CA GLY A 329 -3.62 -3.96 14.61
C GLY A 329 -3.94 -5.11 13.64
N CYS A 330 -3.09 -6.14 13.67
CA CYS A 330 -3.15 -7.29 12.76
C CYS A 330 -3.79 -8.55 13.38
N GLY A 331 -4.02 -9.58 12.56
CA GLY A 331 -4.54 -10.88 13.00
C GLY A 331 -6.05 -10.92 13.26
N SER A 332 -6.50 -12.03 13.85
CA SER A 332 -7.90 -12.29 14.24
C SER A 332 -8.22 -11.84 15.67
N GLY A 333 -9.50 -11.69 15.99
CA GLY A 333 -9.95 -11.39 17.35
C GLY A 333 -9.94 -9.89 17.70
N PRO A 334 -10.11 -9.54 18.99
CA PRO A 334 -10.23 -8.14 19.42
C PRO A 334 -8.95 -7.33 19.12
N LYS A 335 -9.07 -5.99 19.17
CA LYS A 335 -7.95 -5.03 19.06
C LYS A 335 -6.75 -5.48 19.90
N GLY A 336 -5.56 -5.52 19.28
CA GLY A 336 -4.32 -5.82 20.00
C GLY A 336 -4.00 -4.74 21.05
N THR A 337 -3.22 -5.09 22.07
CA THR A 337 -2.92 -4.21 23.22
C THR A 337 -1.77 -3.22 22.98
N THR A 338 -0.96 -3.45 21.94
CA THR A 338 0.15 -2.56 21.55
C THR A 338 -0.02 -2.16 20.09
N LEU A 339 -0.29 -0.88 19.84
CA LEU A 339 -0.56 -0.33 18.52
C LEU A 339 0.37 0.83 18.23
N THR A 340 1.25 0.59 17.27
CA THR A 340 1.95 1.64 16.54
C THR A 340 1.27 1.74 15.18
N PRO A 341 0.90 2.95 14.70
CA PRO A 341 0.25 3.08 13.40
C PRO A 341 1.19 2.55 12.31
N PRO A 342 0.77 1.59 11.48
CA PRO A 342 1.58 1.16 10.35
C PRO A 342 1.59 2.26 9.28
N HIS A 343 2.61 2.27 8.43
CA HIS A 343 2.68 3.21 7.31
C HIS A 343 1.44 3.08 6.42
N MET A 344 0.99 4.20 5.85
CA MET A 344 0.03 4.21 4.74
C MET A 344 0.58 3.40 3.54
N GLY A 345 -0.32 2.77 2.78
CA GLY A 345 0.02 2.05 1.57
C GLY A 345 0.31 2.98 0.38
N PRO A 346 0.69 2.44 -0.78
CA PRO A 346 1.27 3.24 -1.86
C PRO A 346 0.26 4.17 -2.54
N TYR A 347 -1.02 3.80 -2.54
CA TYR A 347 -2.08 4.60 -3.17
C TYR A 347 -2.33 5.93 -2.45
N PRO A 348 -2.67 5.98 -1.15
CA PRO A 348 -2.82 7.26 -0.44
C PRO A 348 -1.54 8.10 -0.44
N LYS A 349 -0.36 7.47 -0.28
CA LYS A 349 0.91 8.20 -0.38
C LYS A 349 1.10 8.84 -1.75
N ALA A 350 0.66 8.20 -2.82
CA ALA A 350 0.71 8.77 -4.17
C ALA A 350 -0.32 9.90 -4.36
N LEU A 351 -1.53 9.78 -3.81
CA LEU A 351 -2.53 10.85 -3.82
C LEU A 351 -2.05 12.11 -3.11
N LEU A 352 -1.30 11.95 -2.01
CA LEU A 352 -0.68 13.05 -1.26
C LEU A 352 0.66 13.49 -1.86
N GLY A 353 1.11 12.88 -2.96
CA GLY A 353 2.40 13.13 -3.61
C GLY A 353 3.63 12.85 -2.74
N TRP A 354 3.50 12.04 -1.70
CA TRP A 354 4.60 11.60 -0.83
C TRP A 354 5.46 10.51 -1.46
N VAL A 355 4.90 9.77 -2.42
CA VAL A 355 5.63 8.86 -3.30
C VAL A 355 5.29 9.14 -4.75
N THR A 356 6.23 8.86 -5.64
CA THR A 356 6.00 8.92 -7.10
C THR A 356 6.24 7.54 -7.68
N PRO A 357 5.18 6.76 -7.99
CA PRO A 357 5.35 5.42 -8.50
C PRO A 357 6.12 5.39 -9.84
N THR A 358 7.16 4.55 -9.90
CA THR A 358 7.89 4.30 -11.14
C THR A 358 7.03 3.44 -12.05
N ILE A 359 6.66 3.96 -13.21
CA ILE A 359 5.83 3.23 -14.17
C ILE A 359 6.69 2.23 -14.93
N VAL A 360 6.29 0.95 -14.93
CA VAL A 360 6.88 -0.07 -15.79
C VAL A 360 6.65 0.31 -17.26
N PRO A 361 7.71 0.46 -18.07
CA PRO A 361 7.56 0.78 -19.49
C PRO A 361 6.74 -0.27 -20.23
N ALA A 362 5.98 0.15 -21.24
CA ALA A 362 5.33 -0.78 -22.15
C ALA A 362 6.36 -1.69 -22.84
N GLU A 363 5.94 -2.89 -23.25
CA GLU A 363 6.81 -3.87 -23.91
C GLU A 363 8.05 -4.29 -23.10
N THR A 364 7.99 -4.17 -21.78
CA THR A 364 9.02 -4.70 -20.87
C THR A 364 9.01 -6.23 -20.93
N ARG A 365 10.18 -6.85 -21.13
CA ARG A 365 10.37 -8.30 -21.18
C ARG A 365 11.43 -8.74 -20.17
N ASP A 366 11.03 -9.62 -19.27
CA ASP A 366 11.90 -10.32 -18.31
C ASP A 366 12.90 -9.39 -17.61
N ARG A 367 12.41 -8.22 -17.17
CA ARG A 367 13.23 -7.18 -16.57
C ARG A 367 13.12 -7.23 -15.07
N GLU A 368 14.26 -7.10 -14.40
CA GLU A 368 14.33 -6.92 -12.95
C GLU A 368 14.16 -5.45 -12.57
N PHE A 369 13.37 -5.21 -11.52
CA PHE A 369 13.21 -3.96 -10.81
C PHE A 369 13.60 -4.19 -9.35
N VAL A 370 14.35 -3.25 -8.78
CA VAL A 370 14.79 -3.31 -7.37
C VAL A 370 13.97 -2.29 -6.57
N LEU A 371 13.39 -2.74 -5.47
CA LEU A 371 12.64 -1.93 -4.51
C LEU A 371 13.38 -1.90 -3.18
N ARG A 372 13.75 -0.71 -2.72
CA ARG A 372 14.22 -0.51 -1.35
C ARG A 372 13.03 -0.38 -0.40
N PRO A 373 13.22 -0.48 0.93
CA PRO A 373 12.13 -0.32 1.88
C PRO A 373 11.40 1.01 1.68
N VAL A 374 10.07 0.98 1.59
CA VAL A 374 9.29 2.17 1.21
C VAL A 374 9.43 3.30 2.23
N ARG A 375 9.60 2.96 3.52
CA ARG A 375 9.73 3.94 4.60
C ARG A 375 10.96 4.86 4.47
N THR A 376 12.03 4.41 3.81
CA THR A 376 13.26 5.21 3.62
C THR A 376 13.45 5.68 2.19
N SER A 377 12.89 4.97 1.21
CA SER A 377 13.15 5.23 -0.21
C SER A 377 11.98 5.90 -0.94
N GLY A 378 10.74 5.64 -0.50
CA GLY A 378 9.55 5.94 -1.29
C GLY A 378 9.42 5.11 -2.58
N ASP A 379 10.22 4.05 -2.75
CA ASP A 379 10.20 3.22 -3.96
C ASP A 379 8.85 2.48 -4.07
N VAL A 380 8.10 2.80 -5.14
CA VAL A 380 6.86 2.12 -5.51
C VAL A 380 6.90 1.82 -7.00
N LEU A 381 6.58 0.59 -7.40
CA LEU A 381 6.47 0.21 -8.81
C LEU A 381 5.00 0.23 -9.24
N ARG A 382 4.68 0.93 -10.32
CA ARG A 382 3.36 0.89 -10.97
C ARG A 382 3.41 0.01 -12.20
N VAL A 383 2.64 -1.09 -12.19
CA VAL A 383 2.56 -2.05 -13.32
C VAL A 383 1.20 -1.92 -14.00
N PRO A 384 1.10 -1.31 -15.20
CA PRO A 384 -0.16 -1.23 -15.94
C PRO A 384 -0.71 -2.63 -16.27
N LEU A 385 -1.97 -2.88 -15.93
CA LEU A 385 -2.68 -4.12 -16.28
C LEU A 385 -3.63 -3.91 -17.46
N SER A 386 -4.25 -2.72 -17.52
CA SER A 386 -5.12 -2.25 -18.60
C SER A 386 -5.07 -0.72 -18.68
N ALA A 387 -5.95 -0.11 -19.48
CA ALA A 387 -6.11 1.35 -19.50
C ALA A 387 -6.65 1.93 -18.17
N SER A 388 -7.40 1.14 -17.39
CA SER A 388 -8.03 1.58 -16.13
C SER A 388 -7.46 0.93 -14.87
N GLN A 389 -6.80 -0.22 -15.00
CA GLN A 389 -6.30 -1.01 -13.87
C GLN A 389 -4.77 -1.10 -13.87
N TYR A 390 -4.19 -1.04 -12.68
CA TYR A 390 -2.75 -1.24 -12.49
C TYR A 390 -2.45 -1.87 -11.12
N LEU A 391 -1.23 -2.39 -10.97
CA LEU A 391 -0.68 -2.78 -9.68
C LEU A 391 0.20 -1.66 -9.13
N LEU A 392 0.22 -1.50 -7.82
CA LEU A 392 1.29 -0.84 -7.07
C LEU A 392 2.03 -1.90 -6.25
N LEU A 393 3.35 -1.95 -6.37
CA LEU A 393 4.20 -2.83 -5.58
C LEU A 393 5.12 -1.99 -4.69
N GLU A 394 5.23 -2.33 -3.42
CA GLU A 394 6.19 -1.73 -2.48
C GLU A 394 6.81 -2.79 -1.57
N TYR A 395 8.02 -2.52 -1.07
CA TYR A 395 8.71 -3.40 -0.13
C TYR A 395 8.59 -2.86 1.31
N ARG A 396 8.08 -3.70 2.22
CA ARG A 396 7.96 -3.42 3.65
C ARG A 396 9.01 -4.23 4.43
N ASP A 397 9.84 -3.55 5.22
CA ASP A 397 10.96 -4.16 5.97
C ASP A 397 10.68 -4.36 7.46
N ARG A 398 9.51 -3.93 7.95
CA ARG A 398 9.17 -3.86 9.39
C ARG A 398 10.08 -2.94 10.21
N GLY A 399 10.68 -1.92 9.59
CA GLY A 399 11.40 -0.86 10.31
C GLY A 399 10.49 0.30 10.69
N GLY A 400 10.90 1.12 11.66
CA GLY A 400 10.16 2.32 12.06
C GLY A 400 8.74 1.99 12.54
N PHE A 401 7.75 2.70 12.02
CA PHE A 401 6.33 2.51 12.36
C PHE A 401 5.75 1.16 11.92
N ASP A 402 6.45 0.44 11.03
CA ASP A 402 6.05 -0.89 10.56
C ASP A 402 6.52 -2.05 11.45
N ALA A 403 7.18 -1.79 12.57
CA ALA A 403 7.72 -2.83 13.45
C ALA A 403 6.69 -3.90 13.88
N VAL A 404 5.42 -3.48 14.00
CA VAL A 404 4.29 -4.31 14.44
C VAL A 404 3.66 -5.13 13.31
N LEU A 405 4.05 -4.91 12.05
CA LEU A 405 3.53 -5.69 10.92
C LEU A 405 3.91 -7.18 11.06
N PRO A 406 3.07 -8.12 10.61
CA PRO A 406 3.26 -9.54 10.84
C PRO A 406 4.45 -10.09 10.04
N ALA A 407 4.88 -9.39 8.99
CA ALA A 407 5.93 -9.85 8.10
C ALA A 407 6.55 -8.72 7.25
N ALA A 408 7.81 -8.93 6.86
CA ALA A 408 8.48 -8.17 5.81
C ALA A 408 8.29 -8.86 4.46
N GLY A 409 8.19 -8.08 3.38
CA GLY A 409 8.00 -8.60 2.02
C GLY A 409 7.45 -7.56 1.06
N VAL A 410 7.18 -7.98 -0.18
CA VAL A 410 6.53 -7.16 -1.19
C VAL A 410 5.02 -7.29 -1.04
N LEU A 411 4.34 -6.15 -0.91
CA LEU A 411 2.88 -6.07 -1.00
C LEU A 411 2.50 -5.69 -2.43
N ALA A 412 1.46 -6.33 -2.96
CA ALA A 412 0.94 -6.05 -4.29
C ALA A 412 -0.50 -5.55 -4.19
N TYR A 413 -0.71 -4.30 -4.55
CA TYR A 413 -2.02 -3.65 -4.47
C TYR A 413 -2.60 -3.50 -5.86
N ARG A 414 -3.86 -3.87 -6.02
CA ARG A 414 -4.62 -3.59 -7.23
C ARG A 414 -5.29 -2.22 -7.10
N VAL A 415 -5.28 -1.45 -8.18
CA VAL A 415 -5.90 -0.12 -8.22
C VAL A 415 -6.71 0.07 -9.51
N GLU A 416 -7.93 0.59 -9.36
CA GLU A 416 -8.82 1.02 -10.43
C GLU A 416 -9.48 2.37 -10.05
N PRO A 417 -8.84 3.52 -10.32
CA PRO A 417 -9.27 4.81 -9.75
C PRO A 417 -10.67 5.26 -10.17
N ALA A 418 -11.13 4.88 -11.36
CA ALA A 418 -12.46 5.22 -11.85
C ALA A 418 -13.56 4.35 -11.22
N ARG A 419 -13.20 3.30 -10.48
CA ARG A 419 -14.14 2.48 -9.74
C ARG A 419 -14.45 3.16 -8.41
N ASN A 420 -15.70 3.08 -7.97
CA ASN A 420 -16.03 3.44 -6.60
C ASN A 420 -15.16 2.65 -5.64
N TRP A 421 -14.64 3.38 -4.64
CA TRP A 421 -13.77 2.80 -3.63
C TRP A 421 -14.43 1.59 -2.95
N LEU A 422 -15.68 1.76 -2.54
CA LEU A 422 -16.53 0.72 -1.98
C LEU A 422 -17.44 0.11 -3.05
N PRO A 423 -17.65 -1.21 -3.03
CA PRO A 423 -18.69 -1.83 -3.83
C PRO A 423 -20.07 -1.36 -3.33
N CYS A 424 -21.06 -1.36 -4.23
CA CYS A 424 -22.44 -1.17 -3.76
C CYS A 424 -22.87 -2.38 -2.91
N PRO A 425 -23.81 -2.22 -1.95
CA PRO A 425 -24.21 -3.31 -1.03
C PRO A 425 -24.65 -4.61 -1.71
N THR A 426 -25.19 -4.54 -2.92
CA THR A 426 -25.70 -5.68 -3.70
C THR A 426 -24.78 -6.07 -4.88
N CYS A 427 -23.66 -5.39 -5.05
CA CYS A 427 -22.75 -5.59 -6.18
C CYS A 427 -21.75 -6.72 -5.92
N ALA A 428 -21.13 -7.21 -6.99
CA ALA A 428 -19.91 -8.01 -6.86
C ALA A 428 -18.84 -7.22 -6.09
N ARG A 429 -18.33 -7.80 -5.01
CA ARG A 429 -17.33 -7.17 -4.13
C ARG A 429 -16.00 -7.02 -4.88
N THR A 430 -15.83 -5.84 -5.45
CA THR A 430 -14.67 -5.41 -6.23
C THR A 430 -14.38 -3.97 -5.81
N TRP A 431 -13.11 -3.66 -5.54
CA TRP A 431 -12.71 -2.44 -4.85
C TRP A 431 -11.83 -1.56 -5.72
N GLY A 432 -11.89 -0.25 -5.50
CA GLY A 432 -11.04 0.72 -6.19
C GLY A 432 -9.56 0.60 -5.83
N TYR A 433 -9.23 0.17 -4.61
CA TYR A 433 -7.92 -0.37 -4.27
C TYR A 433 -7.99 -1.50 -3.23
N SER A 434 -7.18 -2.54 -3.42
CA SER A 434 -7.22 -3.75 -2.59
C SER A 434 -5.88 -4.46 -2.59
N LEU A 435 -5.58 -5.19 -1.51
CA LEU A 435 -4.39 -6.02 -1.46
C LEU A 435 -4.63 -7.36 -2.18
N ILE A 436 -3.62 -7.81 -2.93
CA ILE A 436 -3.55 -9.19 -3.42
C ILE A 436 -2.78 -10.01 -2.38
N GLU A 437 -3.48 -10.89 -1.67
CA GLU A 437 -2.88 -11.76 -0.64
C GLU A 437 -2.02 -12.85 -1.28
N ALA A 438 -0.76 -12.94 -0.87
CA ALA A 438 0.20 -13.86 -1.47
C ALA A 438 -0.14 -15.34 -1.32
N ASP A 439 -0.84 -15.71 -0.24
CA ASP A 439 -1.33 -17.06 -0.01
C ASP A 439 -2.71 -17.35 -0.62
N ALA A 440 -3.37 -16.33 -1.18
CA ALA A 440 -4.70 -16.39 -1.76
C ALA A 440 -5.78 -17.01 -0.86
N ASN A 441 -5.66 -16.84 0.46
CA ASN A 441 -6.60 -17.41 1.41
C ASN A 441 -7.89 -16.57 1.59
N ALA A 442 -7.97 -15.41 0.93
CA ALA A 442 -9.11 -14.49 1.01
C ALA A 442 -9.39 -13.99 2.45
N GLY A 443 -8.39 -13.90 3.31
CA GLY A 443 -8.53 -13.50 4.72
C GLY A 443 -8.99 -12.05 4.86
N LEU A 444 -8.42 -11.15 4.06
CA LEU A 444 -8.77 -9.73 4.02
C LEU A 444 -10.08 -9.44 3.31
N THR A 445 -10.57 -10.38 2.48
CA THR A 445 -11.79 -10.22 1.67
C THR A 445 -13.01 -10.96 2.23
N ARG A 446 -12.84 -11.62 3.38
CA ARG A 446 -13.91 -12.28 4.14
C ARG A 446 -14.24 -11.53 5.42
N THR A 447 -15.46 -11.73 5.91
CA THR A 447 -15.86 -11.26 7.23
C THR A 447 -15.23 -12.14 8.30
N GLU A 448 -15.12 -11.65 9.54
CA GLU A 448 -14.46 -12.40 10.61
C GLU A 448 -15.16 -13.74 10.88
N PHE A 449 -16.49 -13.74 10.84
CA PHE A 449 -17.30 -14.96 11.02
C PHE A 449 -17.18 -15.94 9.86
N ALA A 450 -16.77 -15.46 8.68
CA ALA A 450 -16.43 -16.29 7.53
C ALA A 450 -14.94 -16.72 7.54
N GLY A 451 -14.22 -16.51 8.64
CA GLY A 451 -12.80 -16.84 8.78
C GLY A 451 -11.85 -15.78 8.21
N GLY A 452 -12.32 -14.56 8.01
CA GLY A 452 -11.48 -13.41 7.65
C GLY A 452 -10.64 -12.89 8.82
N ASN A 453 -9.59 -12.14 8.51
CA ASN A 453 -8.68 -11.55 9.49
C ASN A 453 -8.23 -10.14 9.05
N ARG A 454 -7.53 -9.42 9.92
CA ARG A 454 -7.04 -8.05 9.63
C ARG A 454 -5.75 -8.02 8.84
N GLY A 455 -5.13 -9.16 8.57
CA GLY A 455 -3.85 -9.29 7.89
C GLY A 455 -2.91 -10.18 8.68
N GLU A 456 -2.13 -10.96 7.97
CA GLU A 456 -1.25 -11.99 8.49
C GLU A 456 0.03 -12.15 7.68
N ALA A 457 0.97 -12.94 8.19
CA ALA A 457 2.27 -13.10 7.56
C ALA A 457 2.22 -13.75 6.16
N GLY A 458 1.11 -14.43 5.83
CA GLY A 458 0.83 -15.05 4.53
C GLY A 458 0.48 -14.05 3.42
N ASP A 459 0.08 -12.82 3.76
CA ASP A 459 -0.37 -11.83 2.78
C ASP A 459 0.77 -11.28 1.91
N VAL A 460 2.00 -11.29 2.42
CA VAL A 460 3.17 -10.68 1.76
C VAL A 460 3.95 -11.66 0.87
N PHE A 461 4.33 -11.18 -0.32
CA PHE A 461 5.20 -11.93 -1.21
C PHE A 461 6.66 -11.84 -0.75
N ARG A 462 7.26 -12.99 -0.43
CA ARG A 462 8.70 -13.11 -0.15
C ARG A 462 9.46 -13.89 -1.21
N THR A 463 8.73 -14.76 -1.91
CA THR A 463 9.20 -15.59 -3.01
C THR A 463 8.04 -15.85 -3.96
N GLY A 464 8.33 -16.40 -5.13
CA GLY A 464 7.33 -16.92 -6.04
C GLY A 464 7.02 -15.99 -7.21
N ALA A 465 5.98 -16.37 -7.95
CA ALA A 465 5.58 -15.76 -9.20
C ALA A 465 4.05 -15.58 -9.21
N ILE A 466 3.57 -14.51 -9.84
CA ILE A 466 2.15 -14.16 -9.93
C ILE A 466 1.85 -13.80 -11.38
N THR A 467 0.88 -14.47 -11.98
CA THR A 467 0.53 -14.31 -13.39
C THR A 467 -1.00 -14.37 -13.55
N GLY A 468 -1.49 -14.25 -14.78
CA GLY A 468 -2.91 -14.49 -15.06
C GLY A 468 -3.37 -15.93 -14.79
N ALA A 469 -2.46 -16.89 -14.67
CA ALA A 469 -2.75 -18.32 -14.53
C ALA A 469 -2.45 -18.89 -13.12
N THR A 470 -1.98 -18.06 -12.18
CA THR A 470 -1.71 -18.46 -10.80
C THR A 470 -2.88 -18.15 -9.86
N THR A 471 -2.80 -18.65 -8.63
CA THR A 471 -3.65 -18.26 -7.51
C THR A 471 -2.71 -17.77 -6.39
N PRO A 472 -2.69 -16.48 -6.03
CA PRO A 472 -3.53 -15.40 -6.56
C PRO A 472 -3.19 -15.06 -8.02
N SER A 473 -4.10 -14.39 -8.73
CA SER A 473 -3.96 -14.09 -10.17
C SER A 473 -3.88 -12.59 -10.47
N LEU A 474 -3.28 -12.28 -11.62
CA LEU A 474 -3.23 -10.93 -12.19
C LEU A 474 -4.34 -10.66 -13.24
N THR A 475 -5.42 -11.45 -13.26
CA THR A 475 -6.59 -11.14 -14.11
C THR A 475 -7.24 -9.82 -13.68
N LEU A 476 -7.95 -9.15 -14.59
CA LEU A 476 -8.70 -7.93 -14.29
C LEU A 476 -9.93 -8.25 -13.42
N HIS A 477 -10.52 -7.23 -12.77
CA HIS A 477 -11.74 -7.41 -11.96
C HIS A 477 -12.93 -8.07 -12.68
N GLY A 478 -12.96 -8.03 -14.03
CA GLY A 478 -13.96 -8.74 -14.85
C GLY A 478 -13.53 -10.14 -15.31
N GLY A 479 -12.46 -10.70 -14.75
CA GLY A 479 -11.86 -11.97 -15.19
C GLY A 479 -11.03 -11.88 -16.47
N GLY A 480 -10.96 -10.71 -17.09
CA GLY A 480 -10.21 -10.49 -18.33
C GLY A 480 -8.71 -10.77 -18.14
N PRO A 481 -8.05 -11.41 -19.13
CA PRO A 481 -6.64 -11.73 -19.04
C PRO A 481 -5.75 -10.49 -19.17
N THR A 482 -4.54 -10.55 -18.60
CA THR A 482 -3.51 -9.51 -18.74
C THR A 482 -2.29 -10.05 -19.48
N THR A 483 -1.43 -9.15 -19.95
CA THR A 483 -0.10 -9.50 -20.51
C THR A 483 0.99 -9.48 -19.45
N VAL A 484 0.61 -9.26 -18.19
CA VAL A 484 1.54 -9.08 -17.08
C VAL A 484 1.80 -10.41 -16.42
N SER A 485 3.09 -10.75 -16.33
CA SER A 485 3.59 -11.86 -15.54
C SER A 485 4.71 -11.35 -14.64
N ILE A 486 4.57 -11.54 -13.33
CA ILE A 486 5.65 -11.37 -12.36
C ILE A 486 6.31 -12.75 -12.21
N HIS A 487 7.49 -12.91 -12.82
CA HIS A 487 8.24 -14.15 -12.92
C HIS A 487 8.88 -14.57 -11.61
N SER A 488 9.34 -13.58 -10.83
CA SER A 488 9.94 -13.83 -9.53
C SER A 488 9.87 -12.60 -8.65
N ILE A 489 9.58 -12.80 -7.39
CA ILE A 489 9.81 -11.87 -6.29
C ILE A 489 10.87 -12.52 -5.41
N VAL A 490 11.92 -11.78 -5.04
CA VAL A 490 12.98 -12.27 -4.16
C VAL A 490 13.34 -11.18 -3.16
N ILE A 491 13.37 -11.50 -1.87
CA ILE A 491 13.93 -10.62 -0.84
C ILE A 491 15.44 -10.91 -0.72
N ASP A 492 16.26 -9.95 -1.17
CA ASP A 492 17.70 -9.97 -1.04
C ASP A 492 18.08 -9.38 0.32
N ALA A 493 18.07 -10.24 1.35
CA ALA A 493 18.31 -9.83 2.73
C ALA A 493 19.73 -9.25 2.94
N ALA A 494 20.71 -9.68 2.15
CA ALA A 494 22.08 -9.17 2.23
C ALA A 494 22.17 -7.71 1.74
N ALA A 495 21.43 -7.38 0.69
CA ALA A 495 21.34 -6.02 0.17
C ALA A 495 20.22 -5.17 0.82
N GLY A 496 19.32 -5.78 1.59
CA GLY A 496 18.18 -5.10 2.21
C GLY A 496 17.14 -4.60 1.20
N VAL A 497 16.96 -5.30 0.07
CA VAL A 497 16.06 -4.90 -1.03
C VAL A 497 15.17 -6.06 -1.48
N ALA A 498 14.08 -5.74 -2.17
CA ALA A 498 13.30 -6.70 -2.93
C ALA A 498 13.60 -6.59 -4.43
N ARG A 499 13.72 -7.73 -5.11
CA ARG A 499 13.90 -7.84 -6.56
C ARG A 499 12.63 -8.41 -7.18
N VAL A 500 12.03 -7.68 -8.10
CA VAL A 500 10.82 -8.07 -8.83
C VAL A 500 11.17 -8.18 -10.31
N ARG A 501 11.06 -9.40 -10.87
CA ARG A 501 11.28 -9.66 -12.28
C ARG A 501 9.95 -9.85 -13.00
N LEU A 502 9.68 -9.09 -14.04
CA LEU A 502 8.38 -9.12 -14.71
C LEU A 502 8.44 -8.87 -16.22
N THR A 503 7.32 -9.16 -16.88
CA THR A 503 7.03 -8.84 -18.28
C THR A 503 5.64 -8.21 -18.38
N ASN A 504 5.45 -7.26 -19.30
CA ASN A 504 4.13 -6.73 -19.70
C ASN A 504 3.93 -6.65 -21.23
N ALA A 505 4.86 -7.21 -22.01
CA ALA A 505 4.85 -7.14 -23.47
C ALA A 505 3.68 -7.88 -24.11
N ALA A 506 3.08 -7.30 -25.16
CA ALA A 506 1.84 -7.81 -25.73
C ALA A 506 2.00 -9.11 -26.52
N ALA A 507 3.12 -9.29 -27.23
CA ALA A 507 3.36 -10.47 -28.05
C ALA A 507 4.22 -11.52 -27.31
N PRO A 508 3.91 -12.82 -27.41
CA PRO A 508 4.77 -13.87 -26.87
C PRO A 508 6.09 -13.96 -27.65
N LEU A 509 7.17 -14.23 -26.93
CA LEU A 509 8.53 -14.41 -27.44
C LEU A 509 9.22 -15.52 -26.66
N ILE A 510 9.99 -16.35 -27.35
CA ILE A 510 10.88 -17.33 -26.75
C ILE A 510 12.19 -16.61 -26.38
N ALA A 511 12.45 -16.46 -25.08
CA ALA A 511 13.66 -15.83 -24.56
C ALA A 511 14.74 -16.89 -24.32
N THR A 512 15.44 -17.28 -25.39
CA THR A 512 16.62 -18.17 -25.33
C THR A 512 17.74 -17.70 -26.25
N ALA A 513 18.97 -18.08 -25.90
CA ALA A 513 20.04 -18.20 -26.87
C ALA A 513 19.71 -19.29 -27.90
N SER A 514 20.14 -19.13 -29.15
CA SER A 514 19.89 -20.08 -30.24
C SER A 514 20.49 -21.47 -30.03
N THR A 515 21.21 -21.70 -28.93
CA THR A 515 21.90 -22.95 -28.59
C THR A 515 21.65 -23.32 -27.13
N ILE A 516 21.27 -24.57 -26.89
CA ILE A 516 21.11 -25.20 -25.57
C ILE A 516 22.12 -26.36 -25.51
N SER A 517 22.78 -26.58 -24.37
CA SER A 517 23.76 -27.65 -24.22
C SER A 517 23.43 -28.57 -23.05
N THR A 518 23.52 -29.88 -23.27
CA THR A 518 23.37 -30.89 -22.21
C THR A 518 24.43 -32.00 -22.32
N PRO A 519 24.83 -32.64 -21.21
CA PRO A 519 25.73 -33.80 -21.23
C PRO A 519 25.04 -35.10 -21.65
N GLN A 520 25.70 -35.88 -22.51
CA GLN A 520 25.28 -37.25 -22.85
C GLN A 520 25.27 -38.15 -21.62
N LEU A 521 24.23 -38.99 -21.49
CA LEU A 521 24.04 -40.01 -20.45
C LEU A 521 24.00 -39.51 -19.01
N VAL A 522 23.95 -38.20 -18.79
CA VAL A 522 23.78 -37.60 -17.47
C VAL A 522 22.36 -37.04 -17.37
N PRO A 523 21.59 -37.36 -16.30
CA PRO A 523 20.34 -36.69 -16.01
C PRO A 523 20.54 -35.17 -15.98
N SER A 524 19.88 -34.47 -16.88
CA SER A 524 20.03 -33.02 -17.00
C SER A 524 18.68 -32.36 -17.26
N THR A 525 18.59 -31.11 -16.84
CA THR A 525 17.48 -30.21 -17.18
C THR A 525 18.07 -29.00 -17.90
N ALA A 526 17.45 -28.65 -19.02
CA ALA A 526 17.73 -27.40 -19.72
C ALA A 526 16.41 -26.71 -20.02
N GLU A 527 16.38 -25.39 -19.89
CA GLU A 527 15.12 -24.67 -19.94
C GLU A 527 15.17 -23.42 -20.81
N VAL A 528 14.02 -23.09 -21.38
CA VAL A 528 13.78 -21.90 -22.19
C VAL A 528 12.58 -21.15 -21.61
N ARG A 529 12.70 -19.84 -21.43
CA ARG A 529 11.63 -18.97 -20.90
C ARG A 529 10.79 -18.37 -22.03
N ALA A 530 9.48 -18.26 -21.85
CA ALA A 530 8.58 -17.41 -22.62
C ALA A 530 8.51 -16.02 -21.98
N THR A 531 8.43 -14.98 -22.81
CA THR A 531 8.17 -13.62 -22.36
C THR A 531 7.07 -12.99 -23.19
N GLY A 532 6.17 -12.25 -22.56
CA GLY A 532 5.11 -11.51 -23.23
C GLY A 532 3.98 -12.40 -23.70
N GLY A 533 2.92 -11.79 -24.23
CA GLY A 533 1.67 -12.52 -24.47
C GLY A 533 0.90 -12.75 -23.19
N THR A 534 -0.10 -13.61 -23.27
CA THR A 534 -0.99 -13.92 -22.15
C THR A 534 -0.85 -15.39 -21.74
N GLU A 535 -0.55 -15.64 -20.47
CA GLU A 535 -0.56 -16.98 -19.89
C GLU A 535 -1.99 -17.60 -19.80
N PRO A 536 -2.12 -18.94 -19.84
CA PRO A 536 -1.05 -19.94 -19.92
C PRO A 536 -0.47 -20.12 -21.33
N TYR A 537 0.78 -20.61 -21.40
CA TYR A 537 1.45 -20.92 -22.66
C TYR A 537 1.34 -22.40 -23.03
N THR A 538 1.31 -22.67 -24.33
CA THR A 538 1.46 -24.01 -24.91
C THR A 538 2.73 -24.06 -25.73
N TRP A 539 3.64 -24.97 -25.37
CA TRP A 539 4.89 -25.22 -26.09
C TRP A 539 4.75 -26.39 -27.04
N THR A 540 5.37 -26.27 -28.22
CA THR A 540 5.51 -27.35 -29.19
C THR A 540 6.97 -27.46 -29.63
N VAL A 541 7.38 -28.65 -30.09
CA VAL A 541 8.70 -28.88 -30.66
C VAL A 541 8.56 -29.63 -31.97
N GLN A 542 9.26 -29.15 -32.99
CA GLN A 542 9.45 -29.83 -34.26
C GLN A 542 10.93 -30.21 -34.41
N GLY A 543 11.19 -31.37 -35.01
CA GLY A 543 12.52 -31.99 -35.05
C GLY A 543 12.63 -33.19 -34.12
N ALA A 544 13.66 -34.01 -34.31
CA ALA A 544 13.89 -35.20 -33.50
C ALA A 544 14.65 -34.82 -32.23
N LEU A 545 14.03 -35.03 -31.06
CA LEU A 545 14.74 -34.95 -29.79
C LEU A 545 15.76 -36.09 -29.67
N PRO A 546 16.92 -35.86 -29.04
CA PRO A 546 17.84 -36.94 -28.69
C PRO A 546 17.12 -38.02 -27.88
N ALA A 547 17.39 -39.30 -28.20
CA ALA A 547 16.79 -40.41 -27.47
C ALA A 547 17.05 -40.28 -25.96
N GLY A 548 16.00 -40.34 -25.14
CA GLY A 548 16.09 -40.19 -23.68
C GLY A 548 15.87 -38.76 -23.15
N LEU A 549 15.61 -37.78 -24.02
CA LEU A 549 15.11 -36.45 -23.64
C LEU A 549 13.63 -36.28 -24.01
N THR A 550 12.91 -35.56 -23.16
CA THR A 550 11.54 -35.11 -23.40
C THR A 550 11.44 -33.59 -23.22
N LEU A 551 10.43 -32.97 -23.83
CA LEU A 551 10.09 -31.57 -23.59
C LEU A 551 8.85 -31.50 -22.70
N VAL A 552 8.93 -30.77 -21.60
CA VAL A 552 7.84 -30.56 -20.64
C VAL A 552 7.53 -29.07 -20.53
N SER A 553 6.25 -28.71 -20.61
CA SER A 553 5.78 -27.35 -20.38
C SER A 553 5.63 -27.10 -18.88
N ARG A 554 6.26 -26.05 -18.33
CA ARG A 554 6.13 -25.65 -16.92
C ARG A 554 5.89 -24.14 -16.82
N ARG A 555 4.63 -23.70 -16.69
CA ARG A 555 4.20 -22.28 -16.70
C ARG A 555 4.72 -21.53 -17.93
N ASP A 556 5.78 -20.75 -17.78
CA ASP A 556 6.45 -19.98 -18.83
C ASP A 556 7.72 -20.66 -19.35
N ARG A 557 7.94 -21.93 -19.01
CA ARG A 557 9.11 -22.71 -19.43
C ARG A 557 8.79 -23.82 -20.40
N ALA A 558 9.67 -23.98 -21.38
CA ALA A 558 9.92 -25.24 -22.06
C ALA A 558 11.13 -25.90 -21.38
N VAL A 559 10.94 -27.04 -20.70
CA VAL A 559 12.00 -27.76 -19.99
C VAL A 559 12.32 -29.04 -20.73
N PHE A 560 13.54 -29.14 -21.24
CA PHE A 560 14.13 -30.39 -21.72
C PHE A 560 14.65 -31.17 -20.52
N GLU A 561 14.12 -32.36 -20.27
CA GLU A 561 14.53 -33.19 -19.13
C GLU A 561 14.77 -34.65 -19.55
N GLY A 562 15.75 -35.29 -18.89
CA GLY A 562 16.10 -36.68 -19.11
C GLY A 562 17.61 -36.91 -19.26
N SER A 563 17.98 -38.06 -19.84
CA SER A 563 19.37 -38.47 -20.05
C SER A 563 19.59 -38.81 -21.53
N PRO A 564 20.13 -37.88 -22.34
CA PRO A 564 20.27 -38.08 -23.77
C PRO A 564 21.29 -39.18 -24.07
N ARG A 565 20.93 -40.14 -24.92
CA ARG A 565 21.76 -41.30 -25.25
C ARG A 565 22.62 -41.11 -26.50
N ALA A 566 22.29 -40.12 -27.32
CA ALA A 566 23.01 -39.78 -28.54
C ALA A 566 23.61 -38.38 -28.43
N SER A 567 24.92 -38.27 -28.64
CA SER A 567 25.62 -36.99 -28.74
C SER A 567 25.49 -36.40 -30.14
N GLY A 568 25.69 -35.07 -30.25
CA GLY A 568 25.61 -34.35 -31.51
C GLY A 568 24.77 -33.07 -31.42
N ALA A 569 24.60 -32.42 -32.57
CA ALA A 569 23.76 -31.24 -32.71
C ALA A 569 22.38 -31.63 -33.26
N PHE A 570 21.33 -31.22 -32.56
CA PHE A 570 19.95 -31.53 -32.89
C PHE A 570 19.24 -30.20 -33.21
N PRO A 571 19.01 -29.89 -34.51
CA PRO A 571 18.26 -28.71 -34.89
C PRO A 571 16.78 -28.93 -34.56
N LEU A 572 16.21 -28.04 -33.77
CA LEU A 572 14.83 -28.06 -33.32
C LEU A 572 14.16 -26.73 -33.67
N THR A 573 12.86 -26.75 -33.88
CA THR A 573 12.03 -25.54 -33.92
C THR A 573 11.08 -25.59 -32.75
N LEU A 574 11.24 -24.65 -31.82
CA LEU A 574 10.31 -24.46 -30.72
C LEU A 574 9.16 -23.57 -31.18
N GLY A 575 7.93 -24.00 -30.93
CA GLY A 575 6.73 -23.20 -31.07
C GLY A 575 6.19 -22.80 -29.71
N LEU A 576 5.66 -21.59 -29.62
CA LEU A 576 5.02 -21.04 -28.44
C LEU A 576 3.68 -20.44 -28.85
N ARG A 577 2.60 -20.81 -28.16
CA ARG A 577 1.26 -20.25 -28.31
C ARG A 577 0.77 -19.72 -26.96
N ASP A 578 0.28 -18.49 -26.93
CA ASP A 578 -0.32 -17.90 -25.73
C ASP A 578 -1.83 -18.20 -25.62
N ALA A 579 -2.46 -17.79 -24.52
CA ALA A 579 -3.88 -18.06 -24.25
C ALA A 579 -4.84 -17.33 -25.20
N ARG A 580 -4.39 -16.25 -25.87
CA ARG A 580 -5.17 -15.57 -26.92
C ARG A 580 -4.96 -16.19 -28.30
N GLY A 581 -4.12 -17.21 -28.39
CA GLY A 581 -3.81 -17.91 -29.62
C GLY A 581 -2.73 -17.24 -30.47
N VAL A 582 -2.04 -16.23 -29.96
CA VAL A 582 -0.88 -15.63 -30.63
C VAL A 582 0.28 -16.61 -30.59
N THR A 583 0.94 -16.81 -31.73
CA THR A 583 2.02 -17.77 -31.88
C THR A 583 3.34 -17.10 -32.24
N THR A 584 4.43 -17.73 -31.81
CA THR A 584 5.79 -17.44 -32.29
C THR A 584 6.55 -18.76 -32.39
N SER A 585 7.61 -18.78 -33.19
CA SER A 585 8.54 -19.90 -33.23
C SER A 585 9.98 -19.42 -33.25
N GLN A 586 10.89 -20.27 -32.78
CA GLN A 586 12.31 -20.01 -32.79
C GLN A 586 13.08 -21.30 -33.12
N ALA A 587 14.02 -21.19 -34.05
CA ALA A 587 14.99 -22.25 -34.30
C ALA A 587 16.02 -22.29 -33.16
N VAL A 588 16.24 -23.47 -32.60
CA VAL A 588 17.18 -23.73 -31.51
C VAL A 588 17.98 -24.97 -31.84
N THR A 589 19.29 -24.93 -31.60
CA THR A 589 20.14 -26.12 -31.69
C THR A 589 20.37 -26.67 -30.29
N LEU A 590 19.85 -27.86 -30.02
CA LEU A 590 20.17 -28.61 -28.81
C LEU A 590 21.44 -29.41 -29.06
N THR A 591 22.52 -29.09 -28.35
CA THR A 591 23.80 -29.78 -28.45
C THR A 591 23.94 -30.74 -27.29
N VAL A 592 24.05 -32.03 -27.60
CA VAL A 592 24.39 -33.05 -26.61
C VAL A 592 25.89 -33.29 -26.67
N THR A 593 26.60 -32.84 -25.64
CA THR A 593 28.06 -33.01 -25.52
C THR A 593 28.38 -34.49 -25.31
N PRO A 594 29.35 -35.07 -26.07
CA PRO A 594 29.71 -36.48 -25.94
C PRO A 594 30.12 -36.88 -24.52
N ALA A 595 29.81 -38.11 -24.15
CA ALA A 595 30.28 -38.70 -22.91
C ALA A 595 31.82 -38.67 -22.85
N PRO A 596 32.42 -38.25 -21.72
CA PRO A 596 33.87 -38.18 -21.61
C PRO A 596 34.51 -39.57 -21.60
N VAL A 597 35.68 -39.69 -22.22
CA VAL A 597 36.51 -40.89 -22.16
C VAL A 597 37.43 -40.79 -20.95
N ILE A 598 37.13 -41.54 -19.90
CA ILE A 598 37.84 -41.45 -18.63
C ILE A 598 38.72 -42.67 -18.42
N SER A 599 40.03 -42.46 -18.27
CA SER A 599 40.97 -43.56 -17.99
C SER A 599 40.84 -44.10 -16.57
N ALA A 600 41.02 -45.41 -16.38
CA ALA A 600 41.04 -46.01 -15.04
C ALA A 600 42.07 -45.36 -14.11
N SER A 601 43.22 -44.91 -14.67
CA SER A 601 44.26 -44.20 -13.91
C SER A 601 43.78 -42.85 -13.37
N ALA A 602 42.94 -42.12 -14.12
CA ALA A 602 42.35 -40.87 -13.69
C ALA A 602 41.31 -41.09 -12.59
N ILE A 603 40.47 -42.12 -12.72
CA ILE A 603 39.48 -42.51 -11.70
C ILE A 603 40.18 -42.84 -10.37
N VAL A 604 41.22 -43.69 -10.42
CA VAL A 604 41.98 -44.09 -9.20
C VAL A 604 42.68 -42.89 -8.56
N ARG A 605 43.24 -41.97 -9.36
CA ARG A 605 43.87 -40.76 -8.84
C ARG A 605 42.86 -39.85 -8.14
N ALA A 606 41.69 -39.66 -8.74
CA ALA A 606 40.61 -38.86 -8.18
C ALA A 606 40.08 -39.46 -6.86
N LEU A 607 39.86 -40.77 -6.80
CA LEU A 607 39.42 -41.46 -5.57
C LEU A 607 40.44 -41.39 -4.42
N ARG A 608 41.73 -41.18 -4.73
CA ARG A 608 42.81 -40.98 -3.73
C ARG A 608 43.03 -39.52 -3.34
N GLY A 609 42.20 -38.59 -3.84
CA GLY A 609 42.33 -37.15 -3.59
C GLY A 609 43.40 -36.44 -4.41
N GLY A 610 44.00 -37.10 -5.41
CA GLY A 610 45.11 -36.57 -6.21
C GLY A 610 44.71 -35.70 -7.42
N GLY A 611 43.44 -35.30 -7.52
CA GLY A 611 42.90 -34.61 -8.71
C GLY A 611 42.91 -35.48 -9.98
N GLY A 612 42.55 -34.89 -11.13
CA GLY A 612 42.61 -35.56 -12.45
C GLY A 612 41.29 -35.87 -13.14
N LEU A 613 40.15 -35.51 -12.53
CA LEU A 613 38.85 -35.44 -13.19
C LEU A 613 38.31 -34.01 -13.09
N THR A 614 37.70 -33.53 -14.16
CA THR A 614 36.86 -32.33 -14.17
C THR A 614 35.54 -32.59 -13.43
N ALA A 615 34.84 -31.52 -13.04
CA ALA A 615 33.52 -31.65 -12.41
C ALA A 615 32.51 -32.39 -13.32
N ALA A 616 32.59 -32.17 -14.63
CA ALA A 616 31.74 -32.85 -15.61
C ALA A 616 32.04 -34.36 -15.70
N GLU A 617 33.32 -34.75 -15.66
CA GLU A 617 33.72 -36.17 -15.64
C GLU A 617 33.30 -36.87 -14.34
N ALA A 618 33.43 -36.20 -13.20
CA ALA A 618 32.98 -36.72 -11.91
C ALA A 618 31.45 -36.89 -11.88
N SER A 619 30.70 -35.90 -12.36
CA SER A 619 29.24 -35.98 -12.47
C SER A 619 28.77 -37.07 -13.44
N TYR A 620 29.51 -37.27 -14.54
CA TYR A 620 29.24 -38.37 -15.46
C TYR A 620 29.46 -39.74 -14.82
N LEU A 621 30.56 -39.94 -14.08
CA LEU A 621 30.82 -41.20 -13.37
C LEU A 621 29.76 -41.52 -12.32
N ASP A 622 29.38 -40.55 -11.50
CA ASP A 622 28.31 -40.68 -10.50
C ASP A 622 26.98 -41.05 -11.17
N ALA A 623 26.61 -40.36 -12.26
CA ALA A 623 25.41 -40.67 -13.04
C ALA A 623 25.44 -42.07 -13.69
N GLN A 624 26.62 -42.58 -14.07
CA GLN A 624 26.79 -43.95 -14.54
C GLN A 624 26.91 -44.98 -13.40
N GLY A 625 27.06 -44.50 -12.17
CA GLY A 625 27.31 -45.26 -10.98
C GLY A 625 26.06 -45.49 -10.14
N ASN A 626 26.17 -45.17 -8.85
CA ASN A 626 25.07 -45.29 -7.89
C ASN A 626 24.24 -43.99 -7.76
N ASN A 627 24.67 -42.91 -8.44
CA ASN A 627 23.99 -41.62 -8.53
C ASN A 627 23.61 -41.05 -7.16
N ASN A 628 24.57 -41.10 -6.22
CA ASN A 628 24.41 -40.59 -4.85
C ASN A 628 24.90 -39.14 -4.68
N GLY A 629 25.38 -38.52 -5.78
CA GLY A 629 25.85 -37.14 -5.81
C GLY A 629 27.33 -36.99 -5.42
N ARG A 630 28.07 -38.10 -5.24
CA ARG A 630 29.48 -38.09 -4.88
C ARG A 630 30.22 -39.20 -5.60
N LEU A 631 31.33 -38.85 -6.25
CA LEU A 631 32.24 -39.84 -6.82
C LEU A 631 32.78 -40.78 -5.73
N ASP A 632 32.45 -42.07 -5.83
CA ASP A 632 32.93 -43.12 -4.94
C ASP A 632 33.37 -44.39 -5.67
N VAL A 633 33.81 -45.40 -4.90
CA VAL A 633 34.28 -46.68 -5.44
C VAL A 633 33.15 -47.45 -6.13
N GLY A 634 31.90 -47.26 -5.69
CA GLY A 634 30.71 -47.83 -6.31
C GLY A 634 30.53 -47.32 -7.74
N ASP A 635 30.71 -46.02 -7.96
CA ASP A 635 30.64 -45.42 -9.30
C ASP A 635 31.73 -45.95 -10.21
N ALA A 636 32.97 -45.95 -9.72
CA ALA A 636 34.11 -46.47 -10.46
C ALA A 636 33.91 -47.94 -10.85
N ARG A 637 33.41 -48.77 -9.92
CA ARG A 637 33.13 -50.18 -10.17
C ARG A 637 32.08 -50.35 -11.26
N LEU A 638 30.97 -49.63 -11.16
CA LEU A 638 29.86 -49.74 -12.12
C LEU A 638 30.24 -49.21 -13.51
N TYR A 639 30.94 -48.08 -13.57
CA TYR A 639 31.47 -47.54 -14.82
C TYR A 639 32.42 -48.52 -15.50
N LEU A 640 33.43 -49.02 -14.77
CA LEU A 640 34.41 -49.96 -15.32
C LEU A 640 33.78 -51.29 -15.73
N LEU A 641 32.72 -51.75 -15.06
CA LEU A 641 31.98 -52.94 -15.48
C LEU A 641 31.23 -52.72 -16.80
N ARG A 642 30.68 -51.52 -17.03
CA ARG A 642 29.96 -51.18 -18.26
C ARG A 642 30.89 -50.88 -19.45
N THR A 643 32.09 -50.36 -19.20
CA THR A 643 33.04 -49.96 -20.25
C THR A 643 34.07 -51.03 -20.61
N ARG A 644 34.04 -52.20 -19.96
CA ARG A 644 34.81 -53.38 -20.41
C ARG A 644 34.26 -53.82 -21.77
N THR A 645 34.96 -53.45 -22.84
CA THR A 645 34.89 -54.23 -24.08
C THR A 645 35.59 -55.57 -23.81
N PRO A 646 35.05 -56.72 -24.30
CA PRO A 646 35.61 -58.05 -24.07
C PRO A 646 37.08 -58.18 -24.43
#